data_AF-A0A933IZ46-F1
#
_entry.id   AF-A0A933IZ46-F1
#
_cell.length_a   1.000
_cell.length_b   1.000
_cell.length_c   1.000
_cell.angle_alpha   90.00
_cell.angle_beta   90.00
_cell.angle_gamma   90.00
#
_symmetry.space_group_name_H-M   'P 1'
#
loop_
_entity.id
_entity.type
_entity.pdbx_description
1 polymer ?
#
loop_
_entity_poly.entity_id
_entity_poly.type
_entity_poly.pdbx_seq_one_letter_code
_entity_poly.pdbx_strand_id
1 'polypeptide(L)'
;MDPFNSEAALSYARDISHPRLVGTPGEEIARQEITRRLTQSGLQVSHQLFRFSTAMAVFLALQVFASQILIVSSIWLSLAESSLLFLPLILLLVLIFTSTALNRTVQRNSFAPRPGQSSAVWSRICWSMGTRYASENIVATFPGASGEPGLPRLLLVAHYDSKSQRIPLVVRIALFTVSIGGSLLFAALMVLGVFDSAFTVASYWVAGVVLVLSIPLLFLDLGNVSPGAIDDASGVGVVLHLAEILARAPEIHKRLNVTILLTGAEELATMGALAYVLENQSALSQPSETGGLHVLNFDGPGVLGSLYLVAPSKKSDASARVALQDLVREACDEHGYRLGRFRLPGALFDHLPFADAGCDTVSLIAIGKDSRFVHSVNDSPDKLDPRGFEQAGRVGLAVVENLRARYENPKGGQPQPHAGRIEPDKRDVYRNDPILRFLVDRLNLTPNRMLIVAFVLGFVDLLIAWRYDLLYSGERVIWGSRVMVIGAFLDPPYLLTMFVMIPLFLRTFVWMADGTYAIFEGMHQNRLIRDQDLPTFHKNTAELAARYTRTWVLLAIVATVILQMFVFLGNVAYGWTYNSIPSPRLFLFRIPLGMLAIYGAASVLVRLVLLGDWRDLMKGIEPQVNPLHWDRACGYSPFTNYSVNLLGLFVGLATFVFTKVLFRPADGQVALQPDYDVGLFLVLFLVLGVGYMIFYHFPNEAARRAMREAKRRQLETISDQYVRGLDNLFRLLREESGERILPERAGDQSGLDKPAKAQPTVKEQMDHLDHLTQAKGLLENLPESPINQKALGQFGLSSVSIPMTSFLYNTFQFLISGEKAVGELQRLLITGSVYDILQGVFNILLRGKIS
;
A
#
# COMPACT_ATOMS: atom_id res chain seq x y z
N MET A 1 24.53 -21.36 -18.11
CA MET A 1 24.06 -20.15 -18.80
C MET A 1 25.19 -19.13 -18.76
N ASP A 2 25.42 -18.39 -19.84
CA ASP A 2 26.43 -17.31 -19.84
C ASP A 2 26.03 -16.25 -18.80
N PRO A 3 26.98 -15.67 -18.05
CA PRO A 3 26.67 -14.60 -17.11
C PRO A 3 26.19 -13.34 -17.84
N PHE A 4 25.32 -12.58 -17.18
CA PHE A 4 24.91 -11.27 -17.70
C PHE A 4 26.09 -10.31 -17.80
N ASN A 5 26.32 -9.73 -18.97
CA ASN A 5 27.40 -8.77 -19.24
C ASN A 5 26.80 -7.36 -19.33
N SER A 6 27.01 -6.56 -18.29
CA SER A 6 26.48 -5.20 -18.22
C SER A 6 27.06 -4.25 -19.26
N GLU A 7 28.33 -4.43 -19.66
CA GLU A 7 28.97 -3.59 -20.68
C GLU A 7 28.38 -3.82 -22.07
N ALA A 8 28.01 -5.08 -22.39
CA ALA A 8 27.30 -5.39 -23.63
C ALA A 8 25.93 -4.72 -23.64
N ALA A 9 25.12 -4.93 -22.59
CA ALA A 9 23.81 -4.30 -22.46
C ALA A 9 23.87 -2.76 -22.50
N LEU A 10 24.88 -2.17 -21.86
CA LEU A 10 25.14 -0.73 -21.91
C LEU A 10 25.48 -0.25 -23.33
N SER A 11 26.36 -0.97 -24.05
CA SER A 11 26.64 -0.66 -25.45
C SER A 11 25.37 -0.67 -26.28
N TYR A 12 24.51 -1.67 -26.06
CA TYR A 12 23.27 -1.86 -26.82
C TYR A 12 22.31 -0.69 -26.60
N ALA A 13 22.20 -0.23 -25.35
CA ALA A 13 21.45 0.98 -25.01
C ALA A 13 22.02 2.23 -25.69
N ARG A 14 23.35 2.40 -25.67
CA ARG A 14 24.01 3.58 -26.29
C ARG A 14 23.74 3.69 -27.79
N ASP A 15 23.72 2.57 -28.49
CA ASP A 15 23.58 2.53 -29.95
C ASP A 15 22.20 3.02 -30.43
N ILE A 16 21.17 2.94 -29.57
CA ILE A 16 19.81 3.43 -29.87
C ILE A 16 19.44 4.70 -29.06
N SER A 17 20.37 5.24 -28.28
CA SER A 17 20.15 6.42 -27.42
C SER A 17 20.22 7.73 -28.22
N HIS A 18 19.25 7.93 -29.09
CA HIS A 18 19.00 9.16 -29.83
C HIS A 18 17.49 9.44 -29.88
N PRO A 19 17.05 10.67 -30.18
CA PRO A 19 15.63 10.98 -30.27
C PRO A 19 14.92 10.05 -31.26
N ARG A 20 13.91 9.34 -30.75
CA ARG A 20 13.20 8.26 -31.44
C ARG A 20 11.70 8.29 -31.12
N LEU A 21 11.12 9.49 -31.11
CA LEU A 21 9.68 9.66 -30.98
C LEU A 21 8.94 8.94 -32.11
N VAL A 22 7.75 8.42 -31.79
CA VAL A 22 6.86 7.74 -32.72
C VAL A 22 6.62 8.55 -34.00
N GLY A 23 6.72 7.89 -35.15
CA GLY A 23 6.54 8.45 -36.49
C GLY A 23 7.75 9.23 -37.02
N THR A 24 8.87 9.23 -36.32
CA THR A 24 10.09 9.95 -36.73
C THR A 24 11.12 9.00 -37.36
N PRO A 25 12.07 9.52 -38.17
CA PRO A 25 13.17 8.71 -38.69
C PRO A 25 14.02 8.04 -37.59
N GLY A 26 14.08 8.64 -36.39
CA GLY A 26 14.78 8.07 -35.25
C GLY A 26 14.13 6.77 -34.74
N GLU A 27 12.80 6.71 -34.67
CA GLU A 27 12.10 5.46 -34.31
C GLU A 27 12.46 4.35 -35.31
N GLU A 28 12.47 4.67 -36.60
CA GLU A 28 12.80 3.72 -37.67
C GLU A 28 14.25 3.22 -37.58
N ILE A 29 15.21 4.12 -37.33
CA ILE A 29 16.63 3.75 -37.15
C ILE A 29 16.80 2.81 -35.94
N ALA A 30 16.17 3.14 -34.81
CA ALA A 30 16.22 2.30 -33.62
C ALA A 30 15.60 0.92 -33.89
N ARG A 31 14.46 0.87 -34.58
CA ARG A 31 13.78 -0.38 -34.97
C ARG A 31 14.66 -1.25 -35.85
N GLN A 32 15.30 -0.68 -36.88
CA GLN A 32 16.22 -1.42 -37.75
C GLN A 32 17.41 -1.98 -36.97
N GLU A 33 17.98 -1.19 -36.07
CA GLU A 33 19.13 -1.59 -35.25
C GLU A 33 18.78 -2.71 -34.26
N ILE A 34 17.62 -2.63 -33.61
CA ILE A 34 17.10 -3.69 -32.73
C ILE A 34 16.85 -4.97 -33.51
N THR A 35 16.17 -4.90 -34.66
CA THR A 35 15.92 -6.06 -35.53
C THR A 35 17.23 -6.70 -35.96
N ARG A 36 18.22 -5.90 -36.39
CA ARG A 36 19.53 -6.38 -36.79
C ARG A 36 20.19 -7.20 -35.69
N ARG A 37 20.17 -6.73 -34.43
CA ARG A 37 20.78 -7.44 -33.28
C ARG A 37 20.06 -8.72 -32.92
N LEU A 38 18.73 -8.70 -32.89
CA LEU A 38 17.94 -9.90 -32.60
C LEU A 38 18.15 -10.97 -33.68
N THR A 39 18.19 -10.59 -34.96
CA THR A 39 18.50 -11.51 -36.07
C THR A 39 19.93 -12.03 -35.99
N GLN A 40 20.92 -11.19 -35.65
CA GLN A 40 22.31 -11.63 -35.44
C GLN A 40 22.46 -12.60 -34.27
N SER A 41 21.60 -12.47 -33.26
CA SER A 41 21.50 -13.42 -32.14
C SER A 41 20.76 -14.71 -32.51
N GLY A 42 20.29 -14.83 -33.77
CA GLY A 42 19.62 -16.02 -34.30
C GLY A 42 18.11 -16.08 -34.05
N LEU A 43 17.47 -15.00 -33.59
CA LEU A 43 16.02 -14.96 -33.39
C LEU A 43 15.26 -14.68 -34.70
N GLN A 44 14.05 -15.22 -34.79
CA GLN A 44 13.10 -14.87 -35.85
C GLN A 44 12.34 -13.61 -35.44
N VAL A 45 12.52 -12.53 -36.21
CA VAL A 45 11.93 -11.23 -35.91
C VAL A 45 10.73 -10.97 -36.81
N SER A 46 9.64 -10.56 -36.21
CA SER A 46 8.41 -10.12 -36.88
C SER A 46 8.01 -8.73 -36.39
N HIS A 47 7.34 -7.99 -37.26
CA HIS A 47 6.90 -6.63 -36.97
C HIS A 47 5.38 -6.57 -36.93
N GLN A 48 4.84 -6.04 -35.83
CA GLN A 48 3.40 -5.85 -35.65
C GLN A 48 3.06 -4.37 -35.84
N LEU A 49 2.57 -4.03 -37.04
CA LEU A 49 2.15 -2.67 -37.38
C LEU A 49 0.81 -2.32 -36.71
N PHE A 50 0.76 -1.15 -36.08
CA PHE A 50 -0.49 -0.58 -35.58
C PHE A 50 -0.58 0.92 -35.84
N ARG A 51 -1.82 1.42 -35.87
CA ARG A 51 -2.13 2.83 -36.09
C ARG A 51 -3.06 3.32 -35.00
N PHE A 52 -2.78 4.48 -34.43
CA PHE A 52 -3.53 5.02 -33.32
C PHE A 52 -3.59 6.55 -33.34
N SER A 53 -4.46 7.10 -32.51
CA SER A 53 -4.65 8.53 -32.31
C SER A 53 -4.31 8.92 -30.88
N THR A 54 -3.88 10.16 -30.66
CA THR A 54 -3.61 10.72 -29.32
C THR A 54 -4.87 11.19 -28.59
N ALA A 55 -6.00 10.54 -28.89
CA ALA A 55 -7.32 10.86 -28.33
C ALA A 55 -7.34 10.83 -26.80
N MET A 56 -6.58 9.93 -26.17
CA MET A 56 -6.47 9.89 -24.71
C MET A 56 -5.86 11.18 -24.13
N ALA A 57 -4.84 11.77 -24.77
CA ALA A 57 -4.24 13.02 -24.32
C ALA A 57 -5.22 14.19 -24.46
N VAL A 58 -5.94 14.26 -25.58
CA VAL A 58 -7.01 15.24 -25.80
C VAL A 58 -8.11 15.09 -24.76
N PHE A 59 -8.55 13.86 -24.51
CA PHE A 59 -9.59 13.56 -23.55
C PHE A 59 -9.17 13.88 -22.12
N LEU A 60 -7.91 13.64 -21.75
CA LEU A 60 -7.36 14.03 -20.45
C LEU A 60 -7.36 15.55 -20.28
N ALA A 61 -6.98 16.32 -21.32
CA ALA A 61 -7.07 17.77 -21.30
C ALA A 61 -8.53 18.26 -21.16
N LEU A 62 -9.47 17.61 -21.86
CA LEU A 62 -10.91 17.89 -21.70
C LEU A 62 -11.43 17.57 -20.29
N GLN A 63 -10.96 16.50 -19.66
CA GLN A 63 -11.30 16.18 -18.27
C GLN A 63 -10.78 17.24 -17.30
N VAL A 64 -9.52 17.66 -17.47
CA VAL A 64 -8.96 18.76 -16.68
C VAL A 64 -9.81 20.01 -16.89
N PHE A 65 -10.06 20.42 -18.14
CA PHE A 65 -10.88 21.59 -18.45
C PHE A 65 -12.31 21.51 -17.87
N ALA A 66 -12.98 20.37 -18.00
CA ALA A 66 -14.30 20.14 -17.42
C ALA A 66 -14.27 20.27 -15.89
N SER A 67 -13.24 19.75 -15.22
CA SER A 67 -13.08 19.91 -13.77
C SER A 67 -12.98 21.39 -13.37
N GLN A 68 -12.28 22.20 -14.15
CA GLN A 68 -12.14 23.64 -13.93
C GLN A 68 -13.49 24.36 -14.06
N ILE A 69 -14.26 24.04 -15.11
CA ILE A 69 -15.61 24.58 -15.29
C ILE A 69 -16.51 24.22 -14.12
N LEU A 70 -16.46 22.97 -13.64
CA LEU A 70 -17.27 22.51 -12.53
C LEU A 70 -16.90 23.21 -11.21
N ILE A 71 -15.61 23.46 -10.97
CA ILE A 71 -15.14 24.25 -9.83
C ILE A 71 -15.66 25.69 -9.92
N VAL A 72 -15.47 26.37 -11.05
CA VAL A 72 -15.95 27.75 -11.25
C VAL A 72 -17.46 27.84 -11.11
N SER A 73 -18.20 26.88 -11.69
CA SER A 73 -19.66 26.81 -11.58
C SER A 73 -20.11 26.60 -10.13
N SER A 74 -19.39 25.77 -9.37
CA SER A 74 -19.68 25.54 -7.95
C SER A 74 -19.45 26.80 -7.11
N ILE A 75 -18.39 27.57 -7.38
CA ILE A 75 -18.14 28.87 -6.74
C ILE A 75 -19.25 29.85 -7.09
N TRP A 76 -19.59 29.97 -8.38
CA TRP A 76 -20.62 30.90 -8.85
C TRP A 76 -21.99 30.61 -8.21
N LEU A 77 -22.41 29.33 -8.19
CA LEU A 77 -23.66 28.93 -7.54
C LEU A 77 -23.63 29.10 -6.02
N SER A 78 -22.45 28.94 -5.41
CA SER A 78 -22.27 29.20 -3.99
C SER A 78 -22.41 30.68 -3.65
N LEU A 79 -21.82 31.58 -4.46
CA LEU A 79 -21.97 33.04 -4.29
C LEU A 79 -23.40 33.51 -4.56
N ALA A 80 -24.13 32.79 -5.42
CA ALA A 80 -25.56 33.02 -5.67
C ALA A 80 -26.48 32.35 -4.64
N GLU A 81 -25.92 31.71 -3.60
CA GLU A 81 -26.66 30.98 -2.56
C GLU A 81 -27.66 29.95 -3.11
N SER A 82 -27.35 29.35 -4.27
CA SER A 82 -28.25 28.44 -4.97
C SER A 82 -28.12 27.00 -4.46
N SER A 83 -29.25 26.35 -4.19
CA SER A 83 -29.30 24.91 -3.88
C SER A 83 -28.76 24.01 -5.01
N LEU A 84 -28.64 24.54 -6.23
CA LEU A 84 -28.08 23.83 -7.37
C LEU A 84 -26.56 23.60 -7.25
N LEU A 85 -25.88 24.19 -6.25
CA LEU A 85 -24.43 24.05 -6.05
C LEU A 85 -23.97 22.58 -5.95
N PHE A 86 -24.84 21.68 -5.46
CA PHE A 86 -24.49 20.26 -5.31
C PHE A 86 -24.38 19.54 -6.65
N LEU A 87 -25.05 20.01 -7.70
CA LEU A 87 -25.00 19.37 -9.02
C LEU A 87 -23.58 19.38 -9.61
N PRO A 88 -22.90 20.54 -9.80
CA PRO A 88 -21.54 20.54 -10.30
C PRO A 88 -20.54 19.84 -9.36
N LEU A 89 -20.78 19.85 -8.04
CA LEU A 89 -19.95 19.09 -7.09
C LEU A 89 -20.07 17.58 -7.29
N ILE A 90 -21.30 17.06 -7.43
CA ILE A 90 -21.53 15.64 -7.71
C ILE A 90 -20.91 15.27 -9.05
N LEU A 91 -21.11 16.09 -10.09
CA LEU A 91 -20.50 15.86 -11.40
C LEU A 91 -18.96 15.87 -11.34
N LEU A 92 -18.36 16.75 -10.54
CA LEU A 92 -16.92 16.80 -10.31
C LEU A 92 -16.42 15.50 -9.66
N LEU A 93 -17.11 15.02 -8.62
CA LEU A 93 -16.77 13.76 -7.96
C LEU A 93 -16.92 12.57 -8.93
N VAL A 94 -18.02 12.51 -9.68
CA VAL A 94 -18.24 11.47 -10.70
C VAL A 94 -17.13 11.50 -11.74
N LEU A 95 -16.75 12.68 -12.24
CA LEU A 95 -15.65 12.84 -13.20
C LEU A 95 -14.33 12.29 -12.63
N ILE A 96 -13.98 12.64 -11.38
CA ILE A 96 -12.75 12.18 -10.72
C ILE A 96 -12.77 10.65 -10.56
N PHE A 97 -13.84 10.08 -10.01
CA PHE A 97 -13.93 8.65 -9.71
C PHE A 97 -14.06 7.78 -10.97
N THR A 98 -14.60 8.31 -12.07
CA THR A 98 -14.73 7.57 -13.33
C THR A 98 -13.58 7.82 -14.31
N SER A 99 -12.73 8.82 -14.06
CA SER A 99 -11.65 9.28 -14.94
C SER A 99 -10.78 8.15 -15.49
N THR A 100 -10.31 7.24 -14.62
CA THR A 100 -9.41 6.14 -15.02
C THR A 100 -10.13 5.16 -15.96
N ALA A 101 -11.36 4.78 -15.64
CA ALA A 101 -12.15 3.88 -16.49
C ALA A 101 -12.46 4.51 -17.85
N LEU A 102 -12.79 5.80 -17.88
CA LEU A 102 -13.04 6.53 -19.11
C LEU A 102 -11.76 6.64 -19.97
N ASN A 103 -10.62 6.98 -19.38
CA ASN A 103 -9.35 7.06 -20.09
C ASN A 103 -8.95 5.71 -20.69
N ARG A 104 -9.11 4.60 -19.95
CA ARG A 104 -8.90 3.24 -20.48
C ARG A 104 -9.81 2.91 -21.66
N THR A 105 -11.08 3.32 -21.59
CA THR A 105 -12.03 3.14 -22.70
C THR A 105 -11.62 3.96 -23.93
N VAL A 106 -11.22 5.22 -23.75
CA VAL A 106 -10.74 6.08 -24.86
C VAL A 106 -9.47 5.49 -25.47
N GLN A 107 -8.50 5.09 -24.65
CA GLN A 107 -7.26 4.43 -25.07
C GLN A 107 -7.53 3.23 -25.99
N ARG A 108 -8.40 2.29 -25.58
CA ARG A 108 -8.80 1.12 -26.38
C ARG A 108 -9.50 1.47 -27.69
N ASN A 109 -10.22 2.59 -27.72
CA ASN A 109 -10.94 3.06 -28.90
C ASN A 109 -10.11 4.00 -29.79
N SER A 110 -8.84 4.27 -29.44
CA SER A 110 -7.96 5.18 -30.16
C SER A 110 -7.28 4.56 -31.38
N PHE A 111 -7.42 3.24 -31.59
CA PHE A 111 -6.85 2.53 -32.75
C PHE A 111 -7.62 2.81 -34.05
N ALA A 112 -6.90 2.69 -35.16
CA ALA A 112 -7.51 2.78 -36.48
C ALA A 112 -8.56 1.67 -36.69
N PRO A 113 -9.72 2.00 -37.29
CA PRO A 113 -10.69 1.02 -37.77
C PRO A 113 -10.04 -0.07 -38.62
N ARG A 114 -10.33 -1.35 -38.33
CA ARG A 114 -9.89 -2.46 -39.20
C ARG A 114 -10.65 -2.41 -40.53
N PRO A 115 -9.97 -2.59 -41.69
CA PRO A 115 -10.65 -2.64 -42.98
C PRO A 115 -11.76 -3.71 -43.00
N GLY A 116 -12.95 -3.34 -43.47
CA GLY A 116 -14.09 -4.27 -43.59
C GLY A 116 -14.87 -4.56 -42.31
N GLN A 117 -14.47 -4.03 -41.15
CA GLN A 117 -15.25 -4.15 -39.90
C GLN A 117 -16.04 -2.87 -39.62
N SER A 118 -17.33 -3.03 -39.29
CA SER A 118 -18.14 -1.91 -38.79
C SER A 118 -17.60 -1.45 -37.44
N SER A 119 -16.93 -0.30 -37.42
CA SER A 119 -16.43 0.28 -36.17
C SER A 119 -17.55 1.03 -35.47
N ALA A 120 -17.65 0.83 -34.15
CA ALA A 120 -18.58 1.55 -33.29
C ALA A 120 -18.39 3.06 -33.42
N VAL A 121 -19.46 3.83 -33.24
CA VAL A 121 -19.44 5.31 -33.33
C VAL A 121 -18.36 5.90 -32.43
N TRP A 122 -18.21 5.36 -31.21
CA TRP A 122 -17.23 5.82 -30.24
C TRP A 122 -15.78 5.65 -30.70
N SER A 123 -15.44 4.56 -31.38
CA SER A 123 -14.10 4.33 -31.93
C SER A 123 -13.78 5.30 -33.08
N ARG A 124 -14.78 5.66 -33.90
CA ARG A 124 -14.61 6.67 -34.95
C ARG A 124 -14.35 8.06 -34.36
N ILE A 125 -15.07 8.42 -33.29
CA ILE A 125 -14.87 9.68 -32.57
C ILE A 125 -13.45 9.71 -31.99
N CYS A 126 -13.05 8.68 -31.24
CA CYS A 126 -11.71 8.58 -30.67
C CYS A 126 -10.63 8.67 -31.76
N TRP A 127 -10.73 7.89 -32.84
CA TRP A 127 -9.81 7.97 -33.97
C TRP A 127 -9.73 9.35 -34.66
N SER A 128 -10.80 10.15 -34.60
CA SER A 128 -10.84 11.52 -35.12
C SER A 128 -10.25 12.57 -34.18
N MET A 129 -10.02 12.22 -32.91
CA MET A 129 -9.47 13.14 -31.91
C MET A 129 -7.94 13.07 -31.86
N GLY A 130 -7.30 14.24 -31.88
CA GLY A 130 -5.85 14.38 -31.74
C GLY A 130 -5.06 13.98 -32.99
N THR A 131 -3.73 13.93 -32.82
CA THR A 131 -2.78 13.54 -33.86
C THR A 131 -2.78 12.03 -34.04
N ARG A 132 -2.67 11.57 -35.28
CA ARG A 132 -2.61 10.15 -35.66
C ARG A 132 -1.17 9.73 -35.93
N TYR A 133 -0.81 8.55 -35.44
CA TYR A 133 0.50 7.96 -35.58
C TYR A 133 0.39 6.52 -36.09
N ALA A 134 1.48 6.05 -36.68
CA ALA A 134 1.73 4.64 -36.97
C ALA A 134 3.04 4.26 -36.27
N SER A 135 3.08 3.07 -35.69
CA SER A 135 4.26 2.51 -35.03
C SER A 135 4.21 1.00 -35.18
N GLU A 136 5.29 0.33 -34.78
CA GLU A 136 5.41 -1.12 -34.87
C GLU A 136 5.91 -1.69 -33.55
N ASN A 137 5.39 -2.84 -33.12
CA ASN A 137 6.09 -3.64 -32.12
C ASN A 137 7.05 -4.58 -32.83
N ILE A 138 8.20 -4.83 -32.22
CA ILE A 138 9.16 -5.85 -32.66
C ILE A 138 8.91 -7.08 -31.79
N VAL A 139 8.50 -8.18 -32.42
CA VAL A 139 8.23 -9.45 -31.76
C VAL A 139 9.24 -10.46 -32.26
N ALA A 140 10.12 -10.92 -31.36
CA ALA A 140 11.15 -11.90 -31.70
C ALA A 140 10.97 -13.20 -30.92
N THR A 141 11.08 -14.31 -31.64
CA THR A 141 10.94 -15.67 -31.12
C THR A 141 12.21 -16.48 -31.39
N PHE A 142 12.47 -17.46 -30.53
CA PHE A 142 13.63 -18.33 -30.68
C PHE A 142 13.36 -19.45 -31.69
N PRO A 143 14.37 -19.89 -32.47
CA PRO A 143 14.22 -21.01 -33.39
C PRO A 143 13.78 -22.29 -32.70
N GLY A 144 12.72 -22.93 -33.21
CA GLY A 144 12.17 -24.14 -32.61
C GLY A 144 11.45 -23.92 -31.28
N ALA A 145 10.99 -22.69 -31.01
CA ALA A 145 9.98 -22.44 -29.99
C ALA A 145 8.73 -23.26 -30.31
N SER A 146 8.41 -24.22 -29.44
CA SER A 146 7.21 -25.04 -29.57
C SER A 146 5.99 -24.16 -29.33
N GLY A 147 5.20 -23.90 -30.36
CA GLY A 147 3.84 -23.37 -30.24
C GLY A 147 2.87 -24.35 -29.57
N GLU A 148 3.40 -25.29 -28.79
CA GLU A 148 2.64 -26.34 -28.14
C GLU A 148 1.73 -25.72 -27.08
N PRO A 149 0.41 -25.94 -27.19
CA PRO A 149 -0.53 -25.50 -26.18
C PRO A 149 -0.24 -26.26 -24.88
N GLY A 150 0.29 -25.56 -23.88
CA GLY A 150 0.54 -26.12 -22.55
C GLY A 150 1.84 -25.70 -21.86
N LEU A 151 2.80 -25.09 -22.56
CA LEU A 151 4.01 -24.57 -21.91
C LEU A 151 3.75 -23.20 -21.25
N PRO A 152 4.39 -22.90 -20.11
CA PRO A 152 4.40 -21.55 -19.57
C PRO A 152 4.98 -20.58 -20.61
N ARG A 153 4.45 -19.36 -20.66
CA ARG A 153 4.91 -18.33 -21.60
C ARG A 153 5.50 -17.16 -20.83
N LEU A 154 6.71 -16.75 -21.17
CA LEU A 154 7.37 -15.57 -20.62
C LEU A 154 7.59 -14.53 -21.72
N LEU A 155 7.10 -13.31 -21.49
CA LEU A 155 7.43 -12.14 -22.29
C LEU A 155 8.48 -11.32 -21.55
N LEU A 156 9.61 -11.06 -22.22
CA LEU A 156 10.56 -10.03 -21.83
C LEU A 156 10.23 -8.78 -22.63
N VAL A 157 9.89 -7.70 -21.93
CA VAL A 157 9.35 -6.47 -22.52
C VAL A 157 10.22 -5.28 -22.19
N ALA A 158 10.40 -4.37 -23.14
CA ALA A 158 10.92 -3.01 -22.97
C ALA A 158 10.38 -2.17 -24.11
N HIS A 159 10.25 -0.85 -23.94
CA HIS A 159 9.80 0.01 -25.03
C HIS A 159 10.99 0.70 -25.70
N TYR A 160 10.89 0.87 -27.02
CA TYR A 160 11.98 1.44 -27.79
C TYR A 160 11.70 2.84 -28.30
N ASP A 161 10.49 3.39 -28.15
CA ASP A 161 10.26 4.81 -28.41
C ASP A 161 10.82 5.69 -27.28
N SER A 162 10.90 6.99 -27.54
CA SER A 162 11.33 7.99 -26.55
C SER A 162 10.47 9.23 -26.67
N LYS A 163 10.27 9.98 -25.58
CA LYS A 163 9.78 11.36 -25.70
C LYS A 163 10.60 12.36 -24.90
N SER A 164 10.36 13.62 -25.24
CA SER A 164 10.67 14.76 -24.39
C SER A 164 9.41 15.56 -24.08
N GLN A 165 9.45 16.31 -23.00
CA GLN A 165 8.37 17.21 -22.61
C GLN A 165 8.92 18.47 -21.95
N ARG A 166 8.19 19.58 -22.05
CA ARG A 166 8.60 20.87 -21.48
C ARG A 166 8.51 20.90 -19.96
N ILE A 167 7.44 20.32 -19.40
CA ILE A 167 7.21 20.27 -17.96
C ILE A 167 7.96 19.06 -17.39
N PRO A 168 8.93 19.24 -16.47
CA PRO A 168 9.64 18.12 -15.86
C PRO A 168 8.67 17.09 -15.29
N LEU A 169 8.98 15.80 -15.42
CA LEU A 169 8.08 14.72 -15.03
C LEU A 169 7.58 14.86 -13.58
N VAL A 170 8.49 15.17 -12.65
CA VAL A 170 8.17 15.38 -11.23
C VAL A 170 7.19 16.53 -11.04
N VAL A 171 7.35 17.63 -11.78
CA VAL A 171 6.42 18.78 -11.73
C VAL A 171 5.06 18.38 -12.28
N ARG A 172 5.01 17.69 -13.43
CA ARG A 172 3.74 17.22 -14.02
C ARG A 172 2.98 16.31 -13.05
N ILE A 173 3.67 15.40 -12.38
CA ILE A 173 3.11 14.52 -11.34
C ILE A 173 2.55 15.34 -10.18
N ALA A 174 3.31 16.32 -9.69
CA ALA A 174 2.87 17.19 -8.61
C ALA A 174 1.61 17.97 -9.01
N LEU A 175 1.55 18.51 -10.23
CA LEU A 175 0.38 19.21 -10.75
C LEU A 175 -0.85 18.29 -10.83
N PHE A 176 -0.72 17.06 -11.34
CA PHE A 176 -1.85 16.10 -11.34
C PHE A 176 -2.30 15.76 -9.91
N THR A 177 -1.34 15.57 -9.00
CA THR A 177 -1.63 15.26 -7.59
C THR A 177 -2.38 16.40 -6.92
N VAL A 178 -1.94 17.64 -7.12
CA VAL A 178 -2.59 18.85 -6.61
C VAL A 178 -3.95 19.07 -7.29
N SER A 179 -4.07 18.86 -8.59
CA SER A 179 -5.34 19.00 -9.31
C SER A 179 -6.39 18.03 -8.80
N ILE A 180 -6.06 16.73 -8.69
CA ILE A 180 -7.00 15.70 -8.24
C ILE A 180 -7.27 15.83 -6.75
N GLY A 181 -6.22 15.87 -5.93
CA GLY A 181 -6.33 15.96 -4.47
C GLY A 181 -6.96 17.28 -4.01
N GLY A 182 -6.59 18.39 -4.64
CA GLY A 182 -7.16 19.71 -4.39
C GLY A 182 -8.62 19.81 -4.85
N SER A 183 -9.01 19.19 -5.96
CA SER A 183 -10.43 19.14 -6.36
C SER A 183 -11.29 18.34 -5.38
N LEU A 184 -10.77 17.22 -4.86
CA LEU A 184 -11.43 16.45 -3.80
C LEU A 184 -11.54 17.26 -2.50
N LEU A 185 -10.47 17.94 -2.10
CA LEU A 185 -10.46 18.81 -0.93
C LEU A 185 -11.44 19.98 -1.11
N PHE A 186 -11.45 20.62 -2.28
CA PHE A 186 -12.41 21.67 -2.63
C PHE A 186 -13.85 21.17 -2.48
N ALA A 187 -14.19 20.02 -3.06
CA ALA A 187 -15.53 19.45 -2.96
C ALA A 187 -15.91 19.16 -1.51
N ALA A 188 -14.98 18.60 -0.72
CA ALA A 188 -15.20 18.37 0.71
C ALA A 188 -15.42 19.68 1.49
N LEU A 189 -14.56 20.68 1.28
CA LEU A 189 -14.68 22.00 1.93
C LEU A 189 -15.96 22.73 1.53
N MET A 190 -16.40 22.61 0.28
CA MET A 190 -17.68 23.17 -0.18
C MET A 190 -18.87 22.52 0.50
N VAL A 191 -18.85 21.20 0.69
CA VAL A 191 -19.87 20.49 1.47
C VAL A 191 -19.83 20.94 2.92
N LEU A 192 -18.64 21.08 3.52
CA LEU A 192 -18.47 21.62 4.88
C LEU A 192 -18.84 23.11 4.99
N GLY A 193 -18.78 23.86 3.89
CA GLY A 193 -19.19 25.26 3.78
C GLY A 193 -20.68 25.49 4.00
N VAL A 194 -21.48 24.43 3.81
CA VAL A 194 -22.89 24.37 4.22
C VAL A 194 -23.05 24.39 5.74
N PHE A 195 -21.97 24.13 6.47
CA PHE A 195 -21.96 24.12 7.92
C PHE A 195 -21.22 25.35 8.45
N ASP A 196 -20.08 25.76 7.90
CA ASP A 196 -19.40 26.97 8.37
C ASP A 196 -18.79 27.74 7.20
N SER A 197 -19.11 29.04 7.11
CA SER A 197 -18.65 29.93 6.05
C SER A 197 -17.13 30.05 5.98
N ALA A 198 -16.40 29.77 7.07
CA ALA A 198 -14.95 29.65 7.04
C ALA A 198 -14.45 28.56 6.08
N PHE A 199 -15.19 27.45 5.93
CA PHE A 199 -14.86 26.39 4.97
C PHE A 199 -15.21 26.79 3.53
N THR A 200 -16.24 27.61 3.34
CA THR A 200 -16.54 28.23 2.04
C THR A 200 -15.41 29.18 1.63
N VAL A 201 -14.93 30.02 2.54
CA VAL A 201 -13.76 30.88 2.27
C VAL A 201 -12.51 30.03 1.98
N ALA A 202 -12.26 29.00 2.78
CA ALA A 202 -11.13 28.09 2.54
C ALA A 202 -11.26 27.33 1.21
N SER A 203 -12.47 26.93 0.82
CA SER A 203 -12.71 26.25 -0.45
C SER A 203 -12.39 27.17 -1.63
N TYR A 204 -12.67 28.48 -1.54
CA TYR A 204 -12.32 29.44 -2.59
C TYR A 204 -10.80 29.59 -2.74
N TRP A 205 -10.04 29.57 -1.65
CA TRP A 205 -8.58 29.54 -1.70
C TRP A 205 -8.05 28.26 -2.34
N VAL A 206 -8.55 27.10 -1.92
CA VAL A 206 -8.17 25.80 -2.50
C VAL A 206 -8.53 25.76 -3.98
N ALA A 207 -9.72 26.25 -4.35
CA ALA A 207 -10.13 26.36 -5.74
C ALA A 207 -9.21 27.27 -6.53
N GLY A 208 -8.84 28.45 -6.02
CA GLY A 208 -7.89 29.35 -6.68
C GLY A 208 -6.55 28.66 -6.98
N VAL A 209 -6.00 27.93 -6.00
CA VAL A 209 -4.77 27.16 -6.18
C VAL A 209 -4.94 26.06 -7.23
N VAL A 210 -6.01 25.27 -7.15
CA VAL A 210 -6.31 24.22 -8.14
C VAL A 210 -6.48 24.81 -9.52
N LEU A 211 -7.21 25.92 -9.65
CA LEU A 211 -7.50 26.54 -10.93
C LEU A 211 -6.20 27.00 -11.61
N VAL A 212 -5.33 27.69 -10.87
CA VAL A 212 -4.06 28.19 -11.41
C VAL A 212 -3.10 27.05 -11.74
N LEU A 213 -2.95 26.07 -10.84
CA LEU A 213 -1.96 25.00 -11.01
C LEU A 213 -2.39 23.92 -12.02
N SER A 214 -3.68 23.83 -12.36
CA SER A 214 -4.15 22.91 -13.39
C SER A 214 -4.02 23.47 -14.81
N ILE A 215 -3.83 24.78 -15.01
CA ILE A 215 -3.69 25.40 -16.34
C ILE A 215 -2.55 24.75 -17.16
N PRO A 216 -1.34 24.53 -16.64
CA PRO A 216 -0.27 23.89 -17.40
C PRO A 216 -0.60 22.46 -17.87
N LEU A 217 -1.51 21.76 -17.17
CA LEU A 217 -1.95 20.41 -17.57
C LEU A 217 -2.85 20.41 -18.81
N LEU A 218 -3.37 21.57 -19.23
CA LEU A 218 -4.10 21.73 -20.49
C LEU A 218 -3.16 21.78 -21.70
N PHE A 219 -1.88 22.05 -21.47
CA PHE A 219 -0.86 22.27 -22.50
C PHE A 219 0.28 21.24 -22.36
N LEU A 220 -0.06 19.97 -22.15
CA LEU A 220 0.91 18.89 -22.10
C LEU A 220 1.48 18.64 -23.50
N ASP A 221 2.67 19.18 -23.73
CA ASP A 221 3.37 19.05 -25.02
C ASP A 221 4.17 17.75 -25.12
N LEU A 222 4.23 17.23 -26.35
CA LEU A 222 5.07 16.13 -26.78
C LEU A 222 6.23 16.67 -27.64
N GLY A 223 7.46 16.23 -27.37
CA GLY A 223 8.64 16.61 -28.14
C GLY A 223 9.55 15.44 -28.48
N ASN A 224 10.46 15.66 -29.44
CA ASN A 224 11.44 14.66 -29.92
C ASN A 224 12.89 15.15 -29.75
N VAL A 225 13.28 15.62 -28.57
CA VAL A 225 14.67 16.06 -28.30
C VAL A 225 15.37 15.23 -27.24
N SER A 226 14.65 14.38 -26.51
CA SER A 226 15.24 13.46 -25.54
C SER A 226 15.91 12.30 -26.28
N PRO A 227 17.19 11.98 -25.99
CA PRO A 227 17.79 10.74 -26.45
C PRO A 227 17.20 9.49 -25.82
N GLY A 228 16.42 9.61 -24.73
CA GLY A 228 15.77 8.49 -24.06
C GLY A 228 16.75 7.40 -23.61
N ALA A 229 17.92 7.78 -23.10
CA ALA A 229 18.95 6.82 -22.73
C ALA A 229 18.49 5.96 -21.54
N ILE A 230 17.99 6.60 -20.49
CA ILE A 230 17.34 5.96 -19.35
C ILE A 230 16.01 5.40 -19.82
N ASP A 231 15.16 6.24 -20.44
CA ASP A 231 13.76 5.95 -20.80
C ASP A 231 13.55 5.86 -22.34
N ASP A 232 13.61 4.68 -22.96
CA ASP A 232 13.98 3.39 -22.35
C ASP A 232 15.02 2.59 -23.14
N ALA A 233 16.05 3.27 -23.67
CA ALA A 233 17.16 2.56 -24.32
C ALA A 233 17.84 1.58 -23.34
N SER A 234 17.82 1.90 -22.04
CA SER A 234 18.36 1.03 -21.00
C SER A 234 17.59 -0.29 -20.83
N GLY A 235 16.26 -0.27 -20.83
CA GLY A 235 15.43 -1.48 -20.81
C GLY A 235 15.65 -2.32 -22.05
N VAL A 236 15.67 -1.70 -23.23
CA VAL A 236 15.98 -2.38 -24.50
C VAL A 236 17.36 -3.04 -24.46
N GLY A 237 18.38 -2.35 -23.93
CA GLY A 237 19.73 -2.90 -23.80
C GLY A 237 19.79 -4.16 -22.92
N VAL A 238 19.06 -4.15 -21.79
CA VAL A 238 18.92 -5.33 -20.91
C VAL A 238 18.22 -6.48 -21.65
N VAL A 239 17.09 -6.20 -22.30
CA VAL A 239 16.30 -7.23 -23.01
C VAL A 239 17.07 -7.83 -24.18
N LEU A 240 17.80 -7.03 -24.96
CA LEU A 240 18.65 -7.50 -26.06
C LEU A 240 19.75 -8.44 -25.56
N HIS A 241 20.42 -8.09 -24.45
CA HIS A 241 21.47 -8.95 -23.90
C HIS A 241 20.90 -10.24 -23.29
N LEU A 242 19.73 -10.17 -22.63
CA LEU A 242 19.00 -11.37 -22.19
C LEU A 242 18.63 -12.26 -23.38
N ALA A 243 18.16 -11.69 -24.49
CA ALA A 243 17.84 -12.43 -25.70
C ALA A 243 19.07 -13.15 -26.29
N GLU A 244 20.23 -12.50 -26.32
CA GLU A 244 21.49 -13.10 -26.76
C GLU A 244 21.91 -14.30 -25.88
N ILE A 245 21.85 -14.15 -24.56
CA ILE A 245 22.16 -15.24 -23.61
C ILE A 245 21.18 -16.40 -23.81
N LEU A 246 19.89 -16.09 -23.91
CA LEU A 246 18.84 -17.09 -24.07
C LEU A 246 18.94 -17.83 -25.41
N ALA A 247 19.40 -17.19 -26.48
CA ALA A 247 19.60 -17.84 -27.77
C ALA A 247 20.62 -18.97 -27.69
N ARG A 248 21.61 -18.85 -26.80
CA ARG A 248 22.63 -19.87 -26.51
C ARG A 248 22.17 -20.92 -25.48
N ALA A 249 20.97 -20.77 -24.92
CA ALA A 249 20.39 -21.64 -23.89
C ALA A 249 19.06 -22.28 -24.36
N PRO A 250 19.08 -23.17 -25.39
CA PRO A 250 17.88 -23.82 -25.95
C PRO A 250 17.06 -24.63 -24.96
N GLU A 251 17.69 -25.15 -23.91
CA GLU A 251 17.04 -25.85 -22.81
C GLU A 251 16.11 -24.95 -21.98
N ILE A 252 16.33 -23.63 -21.98
CA ILE A 252 15.54 -22.66 -21.21
C ILE A 252 14.43 -22.07 -22.08
N HIS A 253 14.79 -21.47 -23.22
CA HIS A 253 13.82 -20.71 -24.01
C HIS A 253 12.73 -21.59 -24.63
N LYS A 254 13.04 -22.86 -24.93
CA LYS A 254 12.04 -23.82 -25.45
C LYS A 254 11.04 -24.25 -24.36
N ARG A 255 11.49 -24.38 -23.12
CA ARG A 255 10.63 -24.81 -21.99
C ARG A 255 9.72 -23.70 -21.47
N LEU A 256 10.14 -22.45 -21.58
CA LEU A 256 9.37 -21.27 -21.15
C LEU A 256 8.66 -20.53 -22.29
N ASN A 257 8.74 -21.03 -23.52
CA ASN A 257 8.24 -20.39 -24.72
C ASN A 257 8.47 -18.85 -24.69
N VAL A 258 9.74 -18.48 -24.53
CA VAL A 258 10.12 -17.09 -24.28
C VAL A 258 9.90 -16.27 -25.53
N THR A 259 9.23 -15.13 -25.39
CA THR A 259 9.06 -14.13 -26.44
C THR A 259 9.72 -12.83 -26.03
N ILE A 260 10.46 -12.24 -26.96
CA ILE A 260 11.02 -10.91 -26.80
C ILE A 260 10.06 -9.94 -27.47
N LEU A 261 9.58 -8.95 -26.72
CA LEU A 261 8.63 -7.94 -27.20
C LEU A 261 9.22 -6.55 -26.94
N LEU A 262 9.59 -5.84 -28.00
CA LEU A 262 10.02 -4.45 -27.92
C LEU A 262 8.88 -3.59 -28.47
N THR A 263 8.24 -2.84 -27.59
CA THR A 263 7.03 -2.07 -27.88
C THR A 263 7.36 -0.70 -28.45
N GLY A 264 6.59 -0.28 -29.44
CA GLY A 264 6.56 1.12 -29.87
C GLY A 264 5.44 1.88 -29.16
N ALA A 265 5.54 3.21 -29.13
CA ALA A 265 4.49 4.08 -28.59
C ALA A 265 4.08 3.81 -27.13
N GLU A 266 5.01 3.43 -26.25
CA GLU A 266 4.76 3.43 -24.79
C GLU A 266 4.44 4.85 -24.34
N GLU A 267 5.24 5.80 -24.82
CA GLU A 267 5.25 7.18 -24.35
C GLU A 267 3.98 7.95 -24.75
N LEU A 268 3.19 7.33 -25.63
CA LEU A 268 1.87 7.76 -26.09
C LEU A 268 0.75 6.89 -25.53
N ALA A 269 0.86 6.56 -24.24
CA ALA A 269 -0.08 5.76 -23.45
C ALA A 269 -0.06 4.26 -23.80
N THR A 270 1.09 3.60 -23.68
CA THR A 270 1.28 2.14 -23.74
C THR A 270 0.60 1.52 -24.97
N MET A 271 0.63 2.22 -26.11
CA MET A 271 -0.19 1.85 -27.28
C MET A 271 0.36 0.62 -27.97
N GLY A 272 1.68 0.42 -27.96
CA GLY A 272 2.32 -0.81 -28.43
C GLY A 272 1.90 -2.03 -27.63
N ALA A 273 2.07 -2.01 -26.30
CA ALA A 273 1.62 -3.13 -25.45
C ALA A 273 0.12 -3.39 -25.60
N LEU A 274 -0.71 -2.34 -25.67
CA LEU A 274 -2.14 -2.51 -25.88
C LEU A 274 -2.48 -3.11 -27.24
N ALA A 275 -1.78 -2.71 -28.31
CA ALA A 275 -1.94 -3.32 -29.65
C ALA A 275 -1.60 -4.81 -29.62
N TYR A 276 -0.50 -5.17 -28.95
CA TYR A 276 -0.09 -6.56 -28.77
C TYR A 276 -1.17 -7.37 -28.03
N VAL A 277 -1.69 -6.84 -26.91
CA VAL A 277 -2.74 -7.49 -26.12
C VAL A 277 -4.03 -7.68 -26.92
N LEU A 278 -4.46 -6.68 -27.68
CA LEU A 278 -5.70 -6.75 -28.47
C LEU A 278 -5.60 -7.74 -29.64
N GLU A 279 -4.44 -7.86 -30.29
CA GLU A 279 -4.24 -8.82 -31.37
C GLU A 279 -4.13 -10.26 -30.84
N ASN A 280 -3.50 -10.44 -29.68
CA ASN A 280 -3.28 -11.75 -29.08
C ASN A 280 -4.35 -12.17 -28.07
N GLN A 281 -5.45 -11.42 -27.93
CA GLN A 281 -6.43 -11.59 -26.85
C GLN A 281 -6.96 -13.02 -26.72
N SER A 282 -7.20 -13.72 -27.85
CA SER A 282 -7.64 -15.11 -27.87
C SER A 282 -6.59 -16.05 -27.25
N ALA A 283 -5.30 -15.84 -27.54
CA ALA A 283 -4.20 -16.60 -26.98
C ALA A 283 -3.92 -16.22 -25.51
N LEU A 284 -4.21 -14.99 -25.11
CA LEU A 284 -4.05 -14.48 -23.73
C LEU A 284 -5.17 -14.92 -22.79
N SER A 285 -6.39 -15.10 -23.31
CA SER A 285 -7.59 -15.43 -22.53
C SER A 285 -7.79 -16.93 -22.32
N GLN A 286 -7.00 -17.79 -22.96
CA GLN A 286 -7.08 -19.24 -22.74
C GLN A 286 -6.64 -19.56 -21.30
N PRO A 287 -7.49 -20.23 -20.50
CA PRO A 287 -7.08 -20.74 -19.20
C PRO A 287 -5.94 -21.73 -19.42
N SER A 288 -4.73 -21.30 -19.11
CA SER A 288 -3.60 -22.22 -19.07
C SER A 288 -3.79 -23.10 -17.83
N GLU A 289 -4.12 -24.38 -18.03
CA GLU A 289 -4.12 -25.41 -16.99
C GLU A 289 -2.69 -25.71 -16.49
N THR A 290 -1.65 -25.24 -17.19
CA THR A 290 -0.26 -25.71 -17.03
C THR A 290 0.81 -24.61 -16.89
N GLY A 291 0.46 -23.32 -16.93
CA GLY A 291 1.37 -22.21 -16.64
C GLY A 291 1.03 -20.91 -17.35
N GLY A 292 0.57 -19.90 -16.61
CA GLY A 292 0.05 -18.64 -17.17
C GLY A 292 1.04 -17.86 -18.03
N LEU A 293 0.56 -16.76 -18.65
CA LEU A 293 1.45 -15.78 -19.26
C LEU A 293 2.09 -14.92 -18.17
N HIS A 294 3.43 -14.91 -18.15
CA HIS A 294 4.24 -14.04 -17.31
C HIS A 294 4.84 -12.92 -18.17
N VAL A 295 4.76 -11.67 -17.70
CA VAL A 295 5.29 -10.50 -18.41
C VAL A 295 6.26 -9.75 -17.50
N LEU A 296 7.55 -9.84 -17.83
CA LEU A 296 8.61 -9.10 -17.16
C LEU A 296 9.03 -7.91 -18.05
N ASN A 297 8.56 -6.72 -17.68
CA ASN A 297 8.91 -5.47 -18.35
C ASN A 297 10.13 -4.84 -17.66
N PHE A 298 11.03 -4.28 -18.45
CA PHE A 298 12.13 -3.44 -18.00
C PHE A 298 11.86 -2.01 -18.47
N ASP A 299 12.00 -1.04 -17.58
CA ASP A 299 11.74 0.37 -17.87
C ASP A 299 12.66 1.23 -17.01
N GLY A 300 13.63 1.91 -17.63
CA GLY A 300 14.64 2.69 -16.93
C GLY A 300 15.60 1.93 -15.99
N PRO A 301 16.01 0.66 -16.23
CA PRO A 301 16.92 -0.03 -15.32
C PRO A 301 18.37 0.48 -15.31
N GLY A 302 18.81 1.24 -16.32
CA GLY A 302 20.23 1.52 -16.60
C GLY A 302 20.92 2.59 -15.75
N VAL A 303 20.32 3.04 -14.64
CA VAL A 303 20.88 4.09 -13.79
C VAL A 303 21.52 3.52 -12.52
N LEU A 304 22.48 4.27 -11.96
CA LEU A 304 23.00 3.97 -10.62
C LEU A 304 21.94 4.26 -9.56
N GLY A 305 21.30 3.22 -9.05
CA GLY A 305 20.15 3.35 -8.15
C GLY A 305 19.81 2.08 -7.39
N SER A 306 18.63 2.09 -6.77
CA SER A 306 17.99 0.88 -6.23
C SER A 306 16.94 0.37 -7.22
N LEU A 307 16.73 -0.95 -7.24
CA LEU A 307 15.66 -1.56 -8.03
C LEU A 307 14.31 -1.33 -7.36
N TYR A 308 13.28 -1.12 -8.17
CA TYR A 308 11.90 -1.01 -7.72
C TYR A 308 11.00 -1.90 -8.57
N LEU A 309 10.05 -2.52 -7.88
CA LEU A 309 8.96 -3.28 -8.47
C LEU A 309 7.75 -2.38 -8.70
N VAL A 310 7.25 -2.32 -9.94
CA VAL A 310 5.93 -1.77 -10.27
C VAL A 310 5.03 -2.93 -10.67
N ALA A 311 3.96 -3.13 -9.92
CA ALA A 311 3.03 -4.22 -10.18
C ALA A 311 1.64 -3.94 -9.61
N PRO A 312 0.57 -4.58 -10.14
CA PRO A 312 -0.77 -4.49 -9.58
C PRO A 312 -0.80 -4.92 -8.11
N SER A 313 -1.72 -4.35 -7.32
CA SER A 313 -1.97 -4.85 -5.96
C SER A 313 -2.50 -6.29 -6.03
N LYS A 314 -1.85 -7.24 -5.34
CA LYS A 314 -2.27 -8.65 -5.31
C LYS A 314 -3.78 -8.72 -5.01
N LYS A 315 -4.59 -9.25 -5.94
CA LYS A 315 -5.94 -9.73 -5.59
C LYS A 315 -5.73 -11.03 -4.82
N SER A 316 -6.33 -11.12 -3.64
CA SER A 316 -6.17 -12.21 -2.68
C SER A 316 -6.88 -13.50 -3.13
N ASP A 317 -6.60 -13.99 -4.33
CA ASP A 317 -6.99 -15.35 -4.72
C ASP A 317 -5.74 -16.23 -4.79
N ALA A 318 -5.56 -16.95 -3.69
CA ALA A 318 -4.53 -17.95 -3.43
C ALA A 318 -4.82 -19.27 -4.17
N SER A 319 -5.00 -19.23 -5.48
CA SER A 319 -5.02 -20.46 -6.30
C SER A 319 -3.70 -20.62 -7.07
N ALA A 320 -2.71 -21.17 -6.37
CA ALA A 320 -1.65 -22.04 -6.90
C ALA A 320 -0.81 -21.59 -8.12
N ARG A 321 -0.75 -20.30 -8.47
CA ARG A 321 0.10 -19.80 -9.56
C ARG A 321 1.35 -19.12 -9.02
N VAL A 322 2.51 -19.43 -9.60
CA VAL A 322 3.77 -18.71 -9.36
C VAL A 322 3.54 -17.24 -9.67
N ALA A 323 3.67 -16.36 -8.69
CA ALA A 323 3.56 -14.92 -8.92
C ALA A 323 4.92 -14.35 -9.31
N LEU A 324 5.01 -13.69 -10.46
CA LEU A 324 6.23 -13.07 -10.98
C LEU A 324 6.81 -12.04 -10.01
N GLN A 325 5.96 -11.37 -9.24
CA GLN A 325 6.38 -10.45 -8.17
C GLN A 325 7.24 -11.15 -7.10
N ASP A 326 6.95 -12.41 -6.79
CA ASP A 326 7.67 -13.17 -5.78
C ASP A 326 8.99 -13.69 -6.36
N LEU A 327 9.01 -14.11 -7.62
CA LEU A 327 10.25 -14.45 -8.34
C LEU A 327 11.24 -13.30 -8.41
N VAL A 328 10.78 -12.08 -8.70
CA VAL A 328 11.66 -10.89 -8.74
C VAL A 328 12.22 -10.59 -7.35
N ARG A 329 11.41 -10.76 -6.29
CA ARG A 329 11.86 -10.57 -4.91
C ARG A 329 12.92 -11.59 -4.52
N GLU A 330 12.68 -12.87 -4.81
CA GLU A 330 13.63 -13.96 -4.58
C GLU A 330 14.95 -13.70 -5.32
N ALA A 331 14.88 -13.34 -6.60
CA ALA A 331 16.07 -13.02 -7.41
C ALA A 331 16.86 -11.82 -6.84
N CYS A 332 16.18 -10.77 -6.36
CA CYS A 332 16.86 -9.66 -5.69
C CYS A 332 17.53 -10.12 -4.39
N ASP A 333 16.85 -10.94 -3.61
CA ASP A 333 17.31 -11.49 -2.34
C ASP A 333 18.54 -12.40 -2.51
N GLU A 334 18.56 -13.24 -3.55
CA GLU A 334 19.67 -14.11 -3.94
C GLU A 334 20.94 -13.30 -4.26
N HIS A 335 20.77 -12.16 -4.94
CA HIS A 335 21.87 -11.27 -5.31
C HIS A 335 22.17 -10.18 -4.27
N GLY A 336 21.44 -10.14 -3.15
CA GLY A 336 21.62 -9.14 -2.10
C GLY A 336 21.24 -7.71 -2.52
N TYR A 337 20.37 -7.56 -3.51
CA TYR A 337 19.88 -6.27 -3.99
C TYR A 337 18.67 -5.79 -3.21
N ARG A 338 18.61 -4.47 -2.99
CA ARG A 338 17.44 -3.84 -2.38
C ARG A 338 16.34 -3.70 -3.43
N LEU A 339 15.17 -4.26 -3.13
CA LEU A 339 13.97 -4.10 -3.95
C LEU A 339 12.95 -3.21 -3.23
N GLY A 340 12.74 -2.01 -3.76
CA GLY A 340 11.65 -1.14 -3.36
C GLY A 340 10.34 -1.50 -4.07
N ARG A 341 9.25 -0.87 -3.65
CA ARG A 341 7.97 -0.87 -4.40
C ARG A 341 7.69 0.53 -4.87
N PHE A 342 7.44 0.68 -6.17
CA PHE A 342 7.10 1.97 -6.75
C PHE A 342 5.65 1.97 -7.20
N ARG A 343 4.92 3.01 -6.79
CA ARG A 343 3.55 3.26 -7.23
C ARG A 343 3.36 4.76 -7.30
N LEU A 344 3.10 5.26 -8.50
CA LEU A 344 2.97 6.68 -8.71
C LEU A 344 1.76 6.96 -9.61
N PRO A 345 0.76 7.74 -9.14
CA PRO A 345 -0.39 8.10 -9.95
C PRO A 345 0.03 8.84 -11.23
N GLY A 346 -0.46 8.39 -12.38
CA GLY A 346 -0.17 9.01 -13.67
C GLY A 346 1.12 8.55 -14.37
N ALA A 347 1.89 7.64 -13.76
CA ALA A 347 2.91 6.88 -14.48
C ALA A 347 2.27 5.64 -15.12
N LEU A 348 2.46 5.48 -16.43
CA LEU A 348 2.07 4.28 -17.16
C LEU A 348 3.33 3.46 -17.46
N PHE A 349 3.11 2.18 -17.70
CA PHE A 349 4.14 1.19 -17.98
C PHE A 349 3.50 0.12 -18.84
N ASP A 350 4.29 -0.50 -19.74
CA ASP A 350 3.76 -1.49 -20.68
C ASP A 350 3.24 -2.78 -20.04
N HIS A 351 3.53 -3.05 -18.76
CA HIS A 351 2.90 -4.17 -18.05
C HIS A 351 1.39 -3.94 -17.83
N LEU A 352 0.90 -2.70 -17.86
CA LEU A 352 -0.48 -2.37 -17.48
C LEU A 352 -1.54 -2.94 -18.45
N PRO A 353 -1.43 -2.82 -19.79
CA PRO A 353 -2.37 -3.48 -20.70
C PRO A 353 -2.48 -5.00 -20.49
N PHE A 354 -1.37 -5.67 -20.17
CA PHE A 354 -1.36 -7.10 -19.87
C PHE A 354 -2.02 -7.40 -18.51
N ALA A 355 -1.78 -6.58 -17.48
CA ALA A 355 -2.45 -6.69 -16.19
C ALA A 355 -3.97 -6.53 -16.32
N ASP A 356 -4.43 -5.58 -17.15
CA ASP A 356 -5.84 -5.35 -17.44
C ASP A 356 -6.49 -6.54 -18.18
N ALA A 357 -5.69 -7.35 -18.89
CA ALA A 357 -6.09 -8.61 -19.50
C ALA A 357 -6.00 -9.82 -18.55
N GLY A 358 -5.56 -9.62 -17.31
CA GLY A 358 -5.47 -10.67 -16.28
C GLY A 358 -4.17 -11.47 -16.28
N CYS A 359 -3.12 -11.00 -16.98
CA CYS A 359 -1.81 -11.65 -17.00
C CYS A 359 -0.99 -11.36 -15.72
N ASP A 360 -0.08 -12.28 -15.38
CA ASP A 360 0.85 -12.09 -14.27
C ASP A 360 2.04 -11.23 -14.72
N THR A 361 2.11 -10.01 -14.20
CA THR A 361 2.93 -8.95 -14.81
C THR A 361 3.66 -8.09 -13.79
N VAL A 362 4.86 -7.65 -14.16
CA VAL A 362 5.74 -6.79 -13.37
C VAL A 362 6.50 -5.86 -14.32
N SER A 363 6.73 -4.61 -13.91
CA SER A 363 7.87 -3.82 -14.40
C SER A 363 8.96 -3.71 -13.35
N LEU A 364 10.20 -3.93 -13.77
CA LEU A 364 11.40 -3.72 -12.99
C LEU A 364 12.08 -2.43 -13.46
N ILE A 365 12.24 -1.49 -12.55
CA ILE A 365 12.83 -0.17 -12.82
C ILE A 365 14.00 0.11 -11.88
N ALA A 366 14.89 1.03 -12.25
CA ALA A 366 15.91 1.54 -11.34
C ALA A 366 15.67 3.03 -11.05
N ILE A 367 15.71 3.42 -9.77
CA ILE A 367 15.58 4.82 -9.36
C ILE A 367 16.88 5.28 -8.71
N GLY A 368 17.49 6.29 -9.31
CA GLY A 368 18.72 6.92 -8.89
C GLY A 368 18.66 8.45 -9.03
N LYS A 369 19.80 9.11 -8.81
CA LYS A 369 19.91 10.58 -8.94
C LYS A 369 19.58 11.06 -10.35
N ASP A 370 19.97 10.28 -11.36
CA ASP A 370 19.84 10.66 -12.77
C ASP A 370 18.45 10.36 -13.35
N SER A 371 17.61 9.56 -12.68
CA SER A 371 16.21 9.33 -13.07
C SER A 371 15.38 10.63 -13.14
N ARG A 372 15.85 11.73 -12.55
CA ARG A 372 15.21 13.06 -12.68
C ARG A 372 15.30 13.66 -14.09
N PHE A 373 16.19 13.14 -14.95
CA PHE A 373 16.38 13.61 -16.31
C PHE A 373 15.45 12.96 -17.32
N VAL A 374 14.69 11.93 -16.92
CA VAL A 374 13.68 11.25 -17.75
C VAL A 374 12.74 12.27 -18.41
N HIS A 375 12.46 12.04 -19.70
CA HIS A 375 11.75 12.92 -20.63
C HIS A 375 12.39 14.31 -20.87
N SER A 376 13.67 14.51 -20.58
CA SER A 376 14.40 15.75 -20.86
C SER A 376 15.50 15.54 -21.89
N VAL A 377 16.02 16.64 -22.45
CA VAL A 377 17.18 16.59 -23.37
C VAL A 377 18.43 15.98 -22.70
N ASN A 378 18.50 15.98 -21.37
CA ASN A 378 19.60 15.42 -20.59
C ASN A 378 19.39 13.94 -20.23
N ASP A 379 18.34 13.30 -20.76
CA ASP A 379 18.19 11.85 -20.72
C ASP A 379 19.16 11.20 -21.73
N SER A 380 20.45 11.35 -21.44
CA SER A 380 21.55 11.13 -22.37
C SER A 380 22.44 9.94 -21.95
N PRO A 381 23.16 9.31 -22.90
CA PRO A 381 23.99 8.13 -22.66
C PRO A 381 25.01 8.21 -21.51
N ASP A 382 25.46 9.41 -21.15
CA ASP A 382 26.40 9.65 -20.05
C ASP A 382 25.75 9.46 -18.66
N LYS A 383 24.42 9.31 -18.59
CA LYS A 383 23.67 9.00 -17.36
C LYS A 383 23.51 7.51 -17.10
N LEU A 384 23.90 6.68 -18.06
CA LEU A 384 23.85 5.23 -17.95
C LEU A 384 25.04 4.71 -17.15
N ASP A 385 24.77 3.76 -16.26
CA ASP A 385 25.77 3.16 -15.37
C ASP A 385 25.74 1.63 -15.50
N PRO A 386 26.88 0.96 -15.76
CA PRO A 386 26.95 -0.50 -15.89
C PRO A 386 26.33 -1.26 -14.72
N ARG A 387 26.37 -0.71 -13.51
CA ARG A 387 25.81 -1.35 -12.32
C ARG A 387 24.28 -1.43 -12.38
N GLY A 388 23.60 -0.47 -12.98
CA GLY A 388 22.14 -0.52 -13.19
C GLY A 388 21.76 -1.70 -14.09
N PHE A 389 22.49 -1.86 -15.21
CA PHE A 389 22.35 -2.99 -16.12
C PHE A 389 22.68 -4.33 -15.44
N GLU A 390 23.76 -4.39 -14.65
CA GLU A 390 24.15 -5.61 -13.93
C GLU A 390 23.05 -6.06 -12.95
N GLN A 391 22.48 -5.13 -12.19
CA GLN A 391 21.42 -5.41 -11.23
C GLN A 391 20.18 -5.97 -11.94
N ALA A 392 19.64 -5.23 -12.91
CA ALA A 392 18.42 -5.61 -13.61
C ALA A 392 18.62 -6.89 -14.45
N GLY A 393 19.76 -7.02 -15.12
CA GLY A 393 20.08 -8.17 -15.95
C GLY A 393 20.25 -9.47 -15.16
N ARG A 394 20.95 -9.43 -14.02
CA ARG A 394 21.07 -10.59 -13.13
C ARG A 394 19.73 -11.01 -12.54
N VAL A 395 18.93 -10.04 -12.07
CA VAL A 395 17.58 -10.32 -11.57
C VAL A 395 16.70 -10.90 -12.67
N GLY A 396 16.75 -10.34 -13.89
CA GLY A 396 16.04 -10.88 -15.05
C GLY A 396 16.42 -12.32 -15.37
N LEU A 397 17.72 -12.63 -15.36
CA LEU A 397 18.23 -13.98 -15.60
C LEU A 397 17.77 -14.97 -14.52
N ALA A 398 17.91 -14.59 -13.24
CA ALA A 398 17.47 -15.40 -12.11
C ALA A 398 15.95 -15.63 -12.13
N VAL A 399 15.14 -14.64 -12.52
CA VAL A 399 13.69 -14.81 -12.71
C VAL A 399 13.39 -15.83 -13.79
N VAL A 400 14.09 -15.78 -14.93
CA VAL A 400 13.92 -16.76 -16.01
C VAL A 400 14.27 -18.16 -15.52
N GLU A 401 15.40 -18.33 -14.83
CA GLU A 401 15.85 -19.62 -14.31
C GLU A 401 14.89 -20.18 -13.24
N ASN A 402 14.47 -19.34 -12.29
CA ASN A 402 13.56 -19.71 -11.22
C ASN A 402 12.16 -20.04 -11.75
N LEU A 403 11.67 -19.30 -12.76
CA LEU A 403 10.42 -19.62 -13.44
C LEU A 403 10.50 -20.99 -14.13
N ARG A 404 11.58 -21.25 -14.87
CA ARG A 404 11.82 -22.55 -15.53
C ARG A 404 11.82 -23.69 -14.51
N ALA A 405 12.60 -23.55 -13.43
CA ALA A 405 12.74 -24.58 -12.40
C ALA A 405 11.40 -24.97 -11.78
N ARG A 406 10.51 -24.00 -11.55
CA ARG A 406 9.17 -24.24 -10.99
C ARG A 406 8.26 -25.03 -11.93
N TYR A 407 8.36 -24.82 -13.23
CA TYR A 407 7.55 -25.55 -14.21
C TYR A 407 8.12 -26.92 -14.61
N GLU A 408 9.44 -27.11 -14.53
CA GLU A 408 10.09 -28.41 -14.81
C GLU A 408 9.83 -29.47 -13.75
N ASN A 409 9.51 -29.04 -12.53
CA ASN A 409 9.26 -29.93 -11.43
C ASN A 409 7.89 -29.61 -10.81
N PRO A 410 6.74 -29.87 -11.45
CA PRO A 410 5.44 -29.55 -10.84
C PRO A 410 5.21 -30.30 -9.51
N LYS A 411 5.89 -31.45 -9.34
CA LYS A 411 5.87 -32.29 -8.13
C LYS A 411 7.10 -32.15 -7.23
N GLY A 412 8.28 -31.81 -7.78
CA GLY A 412 9.49 -31.48 -6.99
C GLY A 412 9.77 -29.96 -6.87
N GLY A 413 8.75 -29.18 -7.21
CA GLY A 413 8.66 -27.73 -7.35
C GLY A 413 7.20 -27.24 -7.23
N GLN A 414 6.28 -28.06 -6.67
CA GLN A 414 5.76 -27.55 -5.39
C GLN A 414 7.04 -27.22 -4.64
N PRO A 415 7.27 -25.98 -4.16
CA PRO A 415 8.40 -25.78 -3.26
C PRO A 415 8.36 -27.02 -2.37
N GLN A 416 9.45 -27.80 -2.26
CA GLN A 416 9.55 -28.65 -1.05
C GLN A 416 9.08 -27.68 0.00
N PRO A 417 7.92 -27.87 0.63
CA PRO A 417 7.23 -26.71 1.18
C PRO A 417 8.04 -26.40 2.40
N HIS A 418 9.18 -25.69 2.33
CA HIS A 418 10.44 -26.13 2.99
C HIS A 418 10.17 -27.15 4.08
N ALA A 419 9.99 -28.44 3.75
CA ALA A 419 9.36 -29.44 4.63
C ALA A 419 8.70 -28.84 5.92
N GLY A 420 7.59 -28.09 5.78
CA GLY A 420 7.04 -27.21 6.83
C GLY A 420 6.69 -25.73 6.51
N ARG A 421 6.82 -25.19 5.30
CA ARG A 421 6.33 -23.82 4.98
C ARG A 421 4.83 -23.78 4.66
N ILE A 422 4.01 -23.86 5.72
CA ILE A 422 2.65 -23.29 5.74
C ILE A 422 2.81 -21.76 5.82
N GLU A 423 3.03 -21.08 4.70
CA GLU A 423 2.90 -19.61 4.75
C GLU A 423 1.50 -19.28 5.25
N PRO A 424 1.36 -18.50 6.34
CA PRO A 424 0.06 -18.22 6.91
C PRO A 424 -0.77 -17.51 5.85
N ASP A 425 -1.92 -18.07 5.44
CA ASP A 425 -2.87 -17.29 4.65
C ASP A 425 -3.41 -16.21 5.60
N LYS A 426 -3.53 -14.98 5.12
CA LYS A 426 -4.24 -13.92 5.85
C LYS A 426 -5.61 -14.41 6.35
N ARG A 427 -6.27 -15.27 5.57
CA ARG A 427 -7.55 -15.91 5.94
C ARG A 427 -7.43 -16.76 7.20
N ASP A 428 -6.30 -17.39 7.48
CA ASP A 428 -6.10 -18.22 8.66
C ASP A 428 -6.22 -17.43 9.98
N VAL A 429 -5.88 -16.14 9.95
CA VAL A 429 -6.01 -15.22 11.10
C VAL A 429 -7.47 -15.02 11.54
N TYR A 430 -8.42 -15.16 10.62
CA TYR A 430 -9.84 -14.92 10.89
C TYR A 430 -10.77 -16.05 10.44
N ARG A 431 -10.22 -17.19 10.01
CA ARG A 431 -10.97 -18.32 9.46
C ARG A 431 -12.05 -18.85 10.41
N ASN A 432 -11.76 -18.81 11.71
CA ASN A 432 -12.65 -19.27 12.77
C ASN A 432 -13.63 -18.19 13.26
N ASP A 433 -13.56 -16.96 12.72
CA ASP A 433 -14.47 -15.85 13.03
C ASP A 433 -15.49 -15.68 11.90
N PRO A 434 -16.71 -16.25 12.04
CA PRO A 434 -17.68 -16.27 10.96
C PRO A 434 -18.14 -14.86 10.56
N ILE A 435 -18.17 -13.93 11.52
CA ILE A 435 -18.60 -12.55 11.29
C ILE A 435 -17.52 -11.80 10.51
N LEU A 436 -16.27 -11.87 10.95
CA LEU A 436 -15.17 -11.21 10.24
C LEU A 436 -14.99 -11.77 8.83
N ARG A 437 -15.13 -13.09 8.67
CA ARG A 437 -15.09 -13.75 7.37
C ARG A 437 -16.20 -13.27 6.44
N PHE A 438 -17.42 -13.10 6.94
CA PHE A 438 -18.52 -12.56 6.14
C PHE A 438 -18.22 -11.12 5.69
N LEU A 439 -17.75 -10.25 6.59
CA LEU A 439 -17.43 -8.86 6.27
C LEU A 439 -16.31 -8.74 5.22
N VAL A 440 -15.24 -9.54 5.37
CA VAL A 440 -14.05 -9.45 4.50
C VAL A 440 -14.27 -10.23 3.19
N ASP A 441 -14.62 -11.51 3.26
CA ASP A 441 -14.63 -12.38 2.08
C ASP A 441 -15.91 -12.20 1.24
N ARG A 442 -17.07 -11.98 1.87
CA ARG A 442 -18.35 -11.86 1.14
C ARG A 442 -18.67 -10.42 0.76
N LEU A 443 -18.46 -9.47 1.67
CA LEU A 443 -18.77 -8.06 1.42
C LEU A 443 -17.57 -7.25 0.91
N ASN A 444 -16.37 -7.83 0.86
CA ASN A 444 -15.15 -7.16 0.38
C ASN A 444 -14.88 -5.81 1.09
N LEU A 445 -15.19 -5.76 2.39
CA LEU A 445 -15.01 -4.58 3.21
C LEU A 445 -13.57 -4.51 3.69
N THR A 446 -12.85 -3.48 3.23
CA THR A 446 -11.57 -3.07 3.81
C THR A 446 -11.83 -2.23 5.06
N PRO A 447 -10.85 -2.03 5.96
CA PRO A 447 -11.03 -1.20 7.16
C PRO A 447 -11.60 0.20 6.88
N ASN A 448 -11.11 0.84 5.82
CA ASN A 448 -11.59 2.17 5.42
C ASN A 448 -12.99 2.12 4.83
N ARG A 449 -13.34 1.07 4.07
CA ARG A 449 -14.72 0.87 3.59
C ARG A 449 -15.66 0.62 4.77
N MET A 450 -15.24 -0.15 5.77
CA MET A 450 -16.03 -0.38 6.97
C MET A 450 -16.28 0.91 7.76
N LEU A 451 -15.26 1.76 7.87
CA LEU A 451 -15.38 3.08 8.47
C LEU A 451 -16.42 3.94 7.74
N ILE A 452 -16.35 4.00 6.40
CA ILE A 452 -17.30 4.75 5.58
C ILE A 452 -18.72 4.19 5.75
N VAL A 453 -18.88 2.86 5.70
CA VAL A 453 -20.18 2.20 5.92
C VAL A 453 -20.75 2.57 7.28
N ALA A 454 -19.94 2.52 8.35
CA ALA A 454 -20.39 2.89 9.69
C ALA A 454 -20.84 4.36 9.78
N PHE A 455 -20.11 5.29 9.14
CA PHE A 455 -20.54 6.69 9.05
C PHE A 455 -21.85 6.86 8.30
N VAL A 456 -21.99 6.23 7.13
CA VAL A 456 -23.22 6.26 6.33
C VAL A 456 -24.40 5.73 7.15
N LEU A 457 -24.21 4.63 7.90
CA LEU A 457 -25.24 4.09 8.79
C LEU A 457 -25.61 5.07 9.92
N GLY A 458 -24.63 5.78 10.50
CA GLY A 458 -24.89 6.85 11.47
C GLY A 458 -25.72 8.00 10.88
N PHE A 459 -25.43 8.43 9.65
CA PHE A 459 -26.22 9.44 8.95
C PHE A 459 -27.63 8.95 8.61
N VAL A 460 -27.79 7.70 8.18
CA VAL A 460 -29.11 7.08 7.99
C VAL A 460 -29.91 7.09 9.29
N ASP A 461 -29.27 6.82 10.43
CA ASP A 461 -29.93 6.87 11.73
C ASP A 461 -30.42 8.29 12.10
N LEU A 462 -29.63 9.32 11.76
CA LEU A 462 -30.05 10.73 11.89
C LEU A 462 -31.21 11.08 10.96
N LEU A 463 -31.21 10.60 9.72
CA LEU A 463 -32.30 10.83 8.77
C LEU A 463 -33.61 10.15 9.22
N ILE A 464 -33.50 8.94 9.77
CA ILE A 464 -34.64 8.25 10.38
C ILE A 464 -35.16 9.08 11.56
N ALA A 465 -34.27 9.59 12.41
CA ALA A 465 -34.68 10.43 13.53
C ALA A 465 -35.34 11.74 13.12
N TRP A 466 -34.86 12.38 12.05
CA TRP A 466 -35.54 13.51 11.44
C TRP A 466 -36.96 13.17 11.03
N ARG A 467 -37.15 12.02 10.35
CA ARG A 467 -38.46 11.55 9.88
C ARG A 467 -39.46 11.32 11.01
N TYR A 468 -38.99 10.92 12.19
CA TYR A 468 -39.81 10.65 13.38
C TYR A 468 -39.86 11.83 14.36
N ASP A 469 -39.34 13.00 13.99
CA ASP A 469 -39.29 14.19 14.84
C ASP A 469 -38.53 13.93 16.17
N LEU A 470 -37.51 13.07 16.11
CA LEU A 470 -36.67 12.66 17.23
C LEU A 470 -35.29 13.35 17.22
N LEU A 471 -35.07 14.30 16.32
CA LEU A 471 -33.85 15.11 16.31
C LEU A 471 -33.79 16.09 17.49
N TYR A 472 -34.94 16.60 17.91
CA TYR A 472 -35.07 17.66 18.91
C TYR A 472 -35.74 17.15 20.18
N SER A 473 -35.52 17.87 21.27
CA SER A 473 -36.18 17.57 22.54
C SER A 473 -37.64 18.02 22.51
N GLY A 474 -38.55 17.20 23.05
CA GLY A 474 -39.97 17.54 23.07
C GLY A 474 -40.80 16.60 23.94
N GLU A 475 -41.99 17.05 24.35
CA GLU A 475 -42.96 16.19 25.03
C GLU A 475 -43.49 15.11 24.07
N ARG A 476 -43.46 13.87 24.52
CA ARG A 476 -43.99 12.71 23.80
C ARG A 476 -44.91 11.91 24.72
N VAL A 477 -46.00 11.40 24.15
CA VAL A 477 -46.84 10.43 24.86
C VAL A 477 -46.22 9.06 24.64
N ILE A 478 -45.62 8.51 25.68
CA ILE A 478 -45.04 7.16 25.67
C ILE A 478 -45.79 6.35 26.72
N TRP A 479 -46.41 5.24 26.30
CA TRP A 479 -47.24 4.37 27.18
C TRP A 479 -48.32 5.14 27.96
N GLY A 480 -48.96 6.13 27.31
CA GLY A 480 -50.04 6.92 27.91
C GLY A 480 -49.57 8.04 28.86
N SER A 481 -48.28 8.17 29.14
CA SER A 481 -47.71 9.24 29.96
C SER A 481 -47.00 10.27 29.08
N ARG A 482 -47.15 11.57 29.38
CA ARG A 482 -46.36 12.62 28.73
C ARG A 482 -44.98 12.66 29.36
N VAL A 483 -43.95 12.48 28.54
CA VAL A 483 -42.56 12.51 28.99
C VAL A 483 -41.73 13.39 28.06
N MET A 484 -40.85 14.20 28.63
CA MET A 484 -39.91 15.00 27.85
C MET A 484 -38.79 14.09 27.33
N VAL A 485 -38.64 14.06 26.02
CA VAL A 485 -37.59 13.29 25.33
C VAL A 485 -36.45 14.22 24.98
N ILE A 486 -35.20 13.83 25.25
CA ILE A 486 -34.02 14.53 24.73
C ILE A 486 -33.75 14.07 23.29
N GLY A 487 -33.68 14.99 22.32
CA GLY A 487 -33.48 14.68 20.90
C GLY A 487 -32.05 14.23 20.53
N ALA A 488 -31.89 13.64 19.35
CA ALA A 488 -30.62 13.11 18.83
C ALA A 488 -29.43 14.07 18.91
N PHE A 489 -29.62 15.34 18.55
CA PHE A 489 -28.52 16.33 18.56
C PHE A 489 -28.15 16.80 19.97
N LEU A 490 -29.04 16.59 20.94
CA LEU A 490 -28.87 16.98 22.34
C LEU A 490 -28.45 15.80 23.22
N ASP A 491 -28.11 14.66 22.61
CA ASP A 491 -27.61 13.45 23.28
C ASP A 491 -26.13 13.23 22.87
N PRO A 492 -25.15 13.90 23.52
CA PRO A 492 -23.73 13.69 23.25
C PRO A 492 -23.28 12.22 23.37
N PRO A 493 -23.77 11.43 24.35
CA PRO A 493 -23.53 10.00 24.37
C PRO A 493 -23.95 9.28 23.08
N TYR A 494 -25.10 9.62 22.49
CA TYR A 494 -25.50 9.11 21.19
C TYR A 494 -24.52 9.50 20.08
N LEU A 495 -24.21 10.79 19.94
CA LEU A 495 -23.36 11.28 18.84
C LEU A 495 -21.97 10.65 18.90
N LEU A 496 -21.38 10.57 20.09
CA LEU A 496 -20.11 9.88 20.31
C LEU A 496 -20.21 8.40 19.96
N THR A 497 -21.29 7.74 20.36
CA THR A 497 -21.49 6.31 20.07
C THR A 497 -21.58 6.03 18.57
N MET A 498 -22.39 6.79 17.83
CA MET A 498 -22.63 6.55 16.40
C MET A 498 -21.52 7.04 15.48
N PHE A 499 -20.91 8.18 15.77
CA PHE A 499 -19.97 8.81 14.86
C PHE A 499 -18.51 8.62 15.24
N VAL A 500 -18.24 8.14 16.46
CA VAL A 500 -16.86 7.88 16.90
C VAL A 500 -16.69 6.41 17.25
N MET A 501 -17.45 5.91 18.22
CA MET A 501 -17.21 4.58 18.79
C MET A 501 -17.50 3.45 17.82
N ILE A 502 -18.70 3.40 17.25
CA ILE A 502 -19.10 2.35 16.32
C ILE A 502 -18.18 2.32 15.08
N PRO A 503 -17.90 3.44 14.38
CA PRO A 503 -16.98 3.45 13.25
C PRO A 503 -15.56 3.01 13.63
N LEU A 504 -15.05 3.43 14.79
CA LEU A 504 -13.73 3.06 15.27
C LEU A 504 -13.64 1.57 15.61
N PHE A 505 -14.63 1.02 16.32
CA PHE A 505 -14.67 -0.40 16.67
C PHE A 505 -14.77 -1.29 15.43
N LEU A 506 -15.69 -0.97 14.51
CA LEU A 506 -15.89 -1.77 13.30
C LEU A 506 -14.68 -1.71 12.37
N ARG A 507 -14.08 -0.53 12.19
CA ARG A 507 -12.83 -0.39 11.45
C ARG A 507 -11.71 -1.22 12.08
N THR A 508 -11.54 -1.11 13.40
CA THR A 508 -10.45 -1.80 14.11
C THR A 508 -10.65 -3.31 14.10
N PHE A 509 -11.90 -3.76 14.22
CA PHE A 509 -12.27 -5.17 14.11
C PHE A 509 -11.90 -5.75 12.74
N VAL A 510 -12.24 -5.05 11.64
CA VAL A 510 -11.84 -5.48 10.29
C VAL A 510 -10.33 -5.39 10.08
N TRP A 511 -9.70 -4.32 10.56
CA TRP A 511 -8.25 -4.10 10.44
C TRP A 511 -7.42 -5.11 11.23
N MET A 512 -7.95 -5.70 12.31
CA MET A 512 -7.17 -6.60 13.14
C MET A 512 -6.61 -7.80 12.37
N ALA A 513 -7.34 -8.33 11.40
CA ALA A 513 -6.84 -9.38 10.52
C ALA A 513 -5.59 -8.92 9.77
N ASP A 514 -5.65 -7.71 9.19
CA ASP A 514 -4.54 -7.09 8.46
C ASP A 514 -3.35 -6.83 9.38
N GLY A 515 -3.59 -6.27 10.57
CA GLY A 515 -2.55 -5.94 11.53
C GLY A 515 -1.83 -7.18 12.08
N THR A 516 -2.59 -8.23 12.40
CA THR A 516 -2.03 -9.49 12.92
C THR A 516 -1.27 -10.24 11.81
N TYR A 517 -1.80 -10.25 10.59
CA TYR A 517 -1.10 -10.81 9.43
C TYR A 517 0.21 -10.05 9.14
N ALA A 518 0.19 -8.71 9.15
CA ALA A 518 1.37 -7.90 8.91
C ALA A 518 2.48 -8.12 9.97
N ILE A 519 2.10 -8.47 11.20
CA ILE A 519 3.05 -8.90 12.23
C ILE A 519 3.72 -10.22 11.83
N PHE A 520 2.94 -11.24 11.46
CA PHE A 520 3.47 -12.55 11.08
C PHE A 520 4.32 -12.47 9.81
N GLU A 521 3.80 -11.80 8.79
CA GLU A 521 4.47 -11.55 7.52
C GLU A 521 5.73 -10.70 7.72
N GLY A 522 5.67 -9.67 8.56
CA GLY A 522 6.82 -8.81 8.85
C GLY A 522 7.97 -9.54 9.55
N MET A 523 7.69 -10.52 10.43
CA MET A 523 8.75 -11.34 11.01
C MET A 523 9.43 -12.24 9.97
N HIS A 524 8.65 -12.75 9.01
CA HIS A 524 9.16 -13.57 7.93
C HIS A 524 9.95 -12.74 6.89
N GLN A 525 9.34 -11.69 6.34
CA GLN A 525 9.94 -10.81 5.32
C GLN A 525 11.25 -10.19 5.77
N ASN A 526 11.35 -9.85 7.06
CA ASN A 526 12.55 -9.23 7.60
C ASN A 526 13.62 -10.26 8.01
N ARG A 527 13.42 -11.57 7.77
CA ARG A 527 14.32 -12.66 8.16
C ARG A 527 14.68 -12.64 9.65
N LEU A 528 13.71 -12.30 10.51
CA LEU A 528 13.88 -12.39 11.96
C LEU A 528 13.82 -13.83 12.47
N ILE A 529 13.40 -14.77 11.63
CA ILE A 529 13.27 -16.19 11.97
C ILE A 529 14.23 -16.93 11.05
N ARG A 530 15.08 -17.80 11.60
CA ARG A 530 15.96 -18.64 10.78
C ARG A 530 15.10 -19.56 9.91
N ASP A 531 15.56 -19.87 8.71
CA ASP A 531 14.83 -20.76 7.81
C ASP A 531 14.53 -22.13 8.44
N GLN A 532 15.43 -22.62 9.31
CA GLN A 532 15.27 -23.87 10.07
C GLN A 532 14.17 -23.80 11.13
N ASP A 533 13.89 -22.62 11.69
CA ASP A 533 12.91 -22.41 12.77
C ASP A 533 11.52 -22.06 12.21
N LEU A 534 11.43 -21.82 10.90
CA LEU A 534 10.21 -21.39 10.23
C LEU A 534 9.06 -22.42 10.27
N PRO A 535 9.30 -23.74 10.17
CA PRO A 535 8.24 -24.73 10.41
C PRO A 535 7.64 -24.64 11.81
N THR A 536 8.49 -24.44 12.83
CA THR A 536 8.06 -24.23 14.22
C THR A 536 7.27 -22.93 14.35
N PHE A 537 7.71 -21.85 13.70
CA PHE A 537 6.98 -20.58 13.67
C PHE A 537 5.59 -20.72 13.06
N HIS A 538 5.47 -21.39 11.92
CA HIS A 538 4.18 -21.62 11.28
C HIS A 538 3.27 -22.49 12.13
N LYS A 539 3.81 -23.53 12.76
CA LYS A 539 3.06 -24.35 13.73
C LYS A 539 2.56 -23.51 14.89
N ASN A 540 3.42 -22.73 15.53
CA ASN A 540 3.04 -21.87 16.65
C ASN A 540 2.02 -20.81 16.22
N THR A 541 2.17 -20.24 15.02
CA THR A 541 1.23 -19.27 14.43
C THR A 541 -0.14 -19.90 14.19
N ALA A 542 -0.17 -21.11 13.60
CA ALA A 542 -1.39 -21.86 13.36
C ALA A 542 -2.07 -22.26 14.68
N GLU A 543 -1.31 -22.69 15.68
CA GLU A 543 -1.82 -22.98 17.03
C GLU A 543 -2.41 -21.73 17.68
N LEU A 544 -1.74 -20.59 17.58
CA LEU A 544 -2.22 -19.31 18.11
C LEU A 544 -3.50 -18.84 17.40
N ALA A 545 -3.56 -18.96 16.07
CA ALA A 545 -4.76 -18.67 15.28
C ALA A 545 -5.90 -19.66 15.58
N ALA A 546 -5.58 -20.94 15.82
CA ALA A 546 -6.53 -21.98 16.17
C ALA A 546 -7.08 -21.83 17.60
N ARG A 547 -6.34 -21.22 18.53
CA ARG A 547 -6.84 -20.89 19.89
C ARG A 547 -8.11 -20.04 19.82
N TYR A 548 -8.33 -19.29 18.74
CA TYR A 548 -9.61 -18.63 18.48
C TYR A 548 -10.67 -19.65 17.99
N THR A 549 -11.09 -20.54 18.89
CA THR A 549 -12.08 -21.58 18.64
C THR A 549 -13.53 -21.05 18.68
N ARG A 550 -14.49 -21.89 18.29
CA ARG A 550 -15.94 -21.61 18.43
C ARG A 550 -16.34 -21.19 19.84
N THR A 551 -15.65 -21.67 20.87
CA THR A 551 -15.91 -21.32 22.28
C THR A 551 -15.65 -19.84 22.57
N TRP A 552 -14.65 -19.23 21.93
CA TRP A 552 -14.35 -17.80 22.09
C TRP A 552 -15.31 -16.91 21.34
N VAL A 553 -15.73 -17.32 20.14
CA VAL A 553 -16.81 -16.64 19.42
C VAL A 553 -18.08 -16.67 20.27
N LEU A 554 -18.38 -17.80 20.93
CA LEU A 554 -19.50 -17.92 21.86
C LEU A 554 -19.33 -17.00 23.08
N LEU A 555 -18.15 -16.96 23.69
CA LEU A 555 -17.84 -16.04 24.80
C LEU A 555 -17.95 -14.57 24.39
N ALA A 556 -17.46 -14.20 23.20
CA ALA A 556 -17.59 -12.85 22.65
C ALA A 556 -19.05 -12.50 22.38
N ILE A 557 -19.85 -13.43 21.86
CA ILE A 557 -21.30 -13.26 21.67
C ILE A 557 -22.00 -13.11 23.03
N VAL A 558 -21.71 -13.95 24.01
CA VAL A 558 -22.30 -13.87 25.36
C VAL A 558 -21.92 -12.56 26.03
N ALA A 559 -20.64 -12.18 26.00
CA ALA A 559 -20.19 -10.88 26.50
C ALA A 559 -20.86 -9.73 25.76
N THR A 560 -21.07 -9.85 24.45
CA THR A 560 -21.79 -8.86 23.64
C THR A 560 -23.24 -8.71 24.08
N VAL A 561 -23.95 -9.83 24.28
CA VAL A 561 -25.34 -9.82 24.75
C VAL A 561 -25.43 -9.21 26.14
N ILE A 562 -24.54 -9.60 27.06
CA ILE A 562 -24.49 -9.07 28.42
C ILE A 562 -24.18 -7.56 28.42
N LEU A 563 -23.14 -7.13 27.71
CA LEU A 563 -22.77 -5.71 27.59
C LEU A 563 -23.87 -4.90 26.91
N GLN A 564 -24.50 -5.43 25.87
CA GLN A 564 -25.63 -4.78 25.22
C GLN A 564 -26.85 -4.68 26.16
N MET A 565 -27.10 -5.69 27.00
CA MET A 565 -28.09 -5.61 28.06
C MET A 565 -27.73 -4.55 29.10
N PHE A 566 -26.48 -4.43 29.52
CA PHE A 566 -26.04 -3.37 30.42
C PHE A 566 -26.17 -1.97 29.80
N VAL A 567 -25.80 -1.82 28.52
CA VAL A 567 -26.00 -0.56 27.77
C VAL A 567 -27.49 -0.23 27.69
N PHE A 568 -28.33 -1.23 27.41
CA PHE A 568 -29.78 -1.06 27.39
C PHE A 568 -30.35 -0.67 28.76
N LEU A 569 -30.03 -1.41 29.82
CA LEU A 569 -30.47 -1.14 31.19
C LEU A 569 -29.96 0.21 31.69
N GLY A 570 -28.71 0.56 31.37
CA GLY A 570 -28.13 1.86 31.67
C GLY A 570 -28.85 2.98 30.93
N ASN A 571 -29.16 2.81 29.65
CA ASN A 571 -29.94 3.79 28.89
C ASN A 571 -31.37 3.93 29.44
N VAL A 572 -32.00 2.85 29.89
CA VAL A 572 -33.32 2.89 30.56
C VAL A 572 -33.25 3.64 31.89
N ALA A 573 -32.16 3.48 32.66
CA ALA A 573 -31.93 4.19 33.91
C ALA A 573 -31.63 5.69 33.73
N TYR A 574 -31.17 6.11 32.54
CA TYR A 574 -30.80 7.49 32.21
C TYR A 574 -31.97 8.40 31.77
N GLY A 575 -33.22 7.98 32.02
CA GLY A 575 -34.43 8.70 31.61
C GLY A 575 -34.77 8.53 30.13
N TRP A 576 -35.83 9.20 29.65
CA TRP A 576 -36.31 9.10 28.27
C TRP A 576 -35.47 10.00 27.35
N THR A 577 -34.37 9.46 26.85
CA THR A 577 -33.49 10.08 25.87
C THR A 577 -33.74 9.47 24.49
N TYR A 578 -33.26 10.11 23.44
CA TYR A 578 -33.25 9.56 22.09
C TYR A 578 -32.62 8.16 22.00
N ASN A 579 -31.67 7.86 22.89
CA ASN A 579 -31.07 6.54 23.05
C ASN A 579 -31.95 5.48 23.73
N SER A 580 -32.90 5.86 24.59
CA SER A 580 -33.65 4.93 25.45
C SER A 580 -35.08 4.67 25.01
N ILE A 581 -35.61 5.40 24.01
CA ILE A 581 -36.97 5.17 23.50
C ILE A 581 -37.08 3.80 22.82
N PRO A 582 -37.95 2.90 23.33
CA PRO A 582 -38.29 1.66 22.64
C PRO A 582 -38.96 2.00 21.31
N SER A 583 -38.25 1.78 20.21
CA SER A 583 -38.73 2.07 18.85
C SER A 583 -38.30 0.96 17.89
N PRO A 584 -39.04 0.71 16.80
CA PRO A 584 -38.60 -0.24 15.77
C PRO A 584 -37.18 0.03 15.28
N ARG A 585 -36.75 1.30 15.25
CA ARG A 585 -35.37 1.72 14.94
C ARG A 585 -34.35 1.22 15.96
N LEU A 586 -34.65 1.35 17.26
CA LEU A 586 -33.78 0.83 18.33
C LEU A 586 -33.56 -0.69 18.13
N PHE A 587 -34.63 -1.43 17.85
CA PHE A 587 -34.58 -2.90 17.74
C PHE A 587 -34.05 -3.42 16.40
N LEU A 588 -34.39 -2.77 15.27
CA LEU A 588 -34.06 -3.26 13.92
C LEU A 588 -32.75 -2.69 13.38
N PHE A 589 -32.26 -1.57 13.93
CA PHE A 589 -31.08 -0.90 13.40
C PHE A 589 -29.98 -0.74 14.45
N ARG A 590 -30.29 -0.13 15.60
CA ARG A 590 -29.27 0.21 16.59
C ARG A 590 -28.75 -0.95 17.41
N ILE A 591 -29.64 -1.79 17.93
CA ILE A 591 -29.23 -2.97 18.68
C ILE A 591 -28.37 -3.87 17.80
N PRO A 592 -28.73 -4.19 16.54
CA PRO A 592 -27.85 -4.96 15.65
C PRO A 592 -26.48 -4.30 15.39
N LEU A 593 -26.45 -2.98 15.13
CA LEU A 593 -25.21 -2.25 14.88
C LEU A 593 -24.33 -2.15 16.14
N GLY A 594 -24.94 -1.91 17.30
CA GLY A 594 -24.30 -1.89 18.60
C GLY A 594 -23.76 -3.27 18.99
N MET A 595 -24.54 -4.33 18.77
CA MET A 595 -24.08 -5.71 18.96
C MET A 595 -22.90 -6.04 18.06
N LEU A 596 -22.90 -5.60 16.79
CA LEU A 596 -21.75 -5.80 15.91
C LEU A 596 -20.50 -5.05 16.39
N ALA A 597 -20.66 -3.81 16.87
CA ALA A 597 -19.55 -3.02 17.40
C ALA A 597 -19.00 -3.58 18.72
N ILE A 598 -19.87 -3.97 19.65
CA ILE A 598 -19.49 -4.60 20.91
C ILE A 598 -18.87 -5.98 20.65
N TYR A 599 -19.40 -6.76 19.71
CA TYR A 599 -18.75 -8.01 19.27
C TYR A 599 -17.36 -7.74 18.73
N GLY A 600 -17.20 -6.70 17.91
CA GLY A 600 -15.90 -6.27 17.41
C GLY A 600 -14.95 -5.93 18.57
N ALA A 601 -15.40 -5.14 19.54
CA ALA A 601 -14.62 -4.75 20.72
C ALA A 601 -14.27 -5.92 21.64
N ALA A 602 -15.22 -6.83 21.91
CA ALA A 602 -15.00 -8.03 22.70
C ALA A 602 -14.04 -9.00 22.00
N SER A 603 -14.19 -9.18 20.69
CA SER A 603 -13.28 -9.97 19.86
C SER A 603 -11.88 -9.37 19.86
N VAL A 604 -11.76 -8.05 19.80
CA VAL A 604 -10.48 -7.34 19.96
C VAL A 604 -9.86 -7.69 21.32
N LEU A 605 -10.59 -7.49 22.42
CA LEU A 605 -10.09 -7.72 23.77
C LEU A 605 -9.66 -9.18 24.00
N VAL A 606 -10.48 -10.14 23.57
CA VAL A 606 -10.19 -11.58 23.68
C VAL A 606 -8.95 -11.95 22.89
N ARG A 607 -8.84 -11.47 21.64
CA ARG A 607 -7.64 -11.72 20.81
C ARG A 607 -6.39 -11.12 21.42
N LEU A 608 -6.49 -9.99 22.11
CA LEU A 608 -5.35 -9.35 22.79
C LEU A 608 -4.86 -10.11 24.01
N VAL A 609 -5.78 -10.62 24.84
CA VAL A 609 -5.43 -11.49 25.97
C VAL A 609 -4.71 -12.75 25.46
N LEU A 610 -5.16 -13.29 24.33
CA LEU A 610 -4.57 -14.47 23.70
C LEU A 610 -3.25 -14.18 22.96
N LEU A 611 -3.08 -12.98 22.38
CA LEU A 611 -1.83 -12.51 21.78
C LEU A 611 -0.74 -12.21 22.83
N GLY A 612 -1.13 -12.11 24.11
CA GLY A 612 -0.21 -12.05 25.25
C GLY A 612 0.72 -13.27 25.37
N ASP A 613 0.38 -14.39 24.71
CA ASP A 613 1.24 -15.57 24.60
C ASP A 613 2.30 -15.44 23.49
N TRP A 614 2.95 -14.29 23.41
CA TRP A 614 4.10 -14.08 22.52
C TRP A 614 5.22 -15.08 22.78
N ARG A 615 5.32 -15.52 24.04
CA ARG A 615 6.21 -16.59 24.47
C ARG A 615 5.92 -17.90 23.75
N ASP A 616 4.66 -18.21 23.46
CA ASP A 616 4.27 -19.41 22.73
C ASP A 616 4.54 -19.27 21.23
N LEU A 617 4.32 -18.07 20.65
CA LEU A 617 4.69 -17.80 19.25
C LEU A 617 6.18 -18.04 19.01
N MET A 618 7.03 -17.56 19.92
CA MET A 618 8.49 -17.67 19.85
C MET A 618 9.05 -18.93 20.51
N LYS A 619 8.20 -19.86 20.96
CA LYS A 619 8.63 -21.06 21.68
C LYS A 619 9.43 -21.96 20.75
N GLY A 620 10.69 -22.21 21.12
CA GLY A 620 11.61 -23.03 20.31
C GLY A 620 12.16 -22.33 19.07
N ILE A 621 12.04 -20.99 18.98
CA ILE A 621 12.54 -20.19 17.86
C ILE A 621 13.52 -19.16 18.41
N GLU A 622 14.70 -19.06 17.80
CA GLU A 622 15.68 -18.05 18.17
C GLU A 622 15.63 -16.85 17.19
N PRO A 623 15.10 -15.68 17.61
CA PRO A 623 14.96 -14.54 16.71
C PRO A 623 16.32 -13.96 16.28
N GLN A 624 16.49 -13.75 14.98
CA GLN A 624 17.67 -13.18 14.33
C GLN A 624 17.62 -11.65 14.31
N VAL A 625 17.62 -11.05 15.49
CA VAL A 625 17.68 -9.59 15.62
C VAL A 625 19.08 -9.12 15.21
N ASN A 626 19.16 -8.24 14.21
CA ASN A 626 20.40 -7.60 13.77
C ASN A 626 20.37 -6.09 14.08
N PRO A 627 21.07 -5.63 15.13
CA PRO A 627 21.05 -4.24 15.57
C PRO A 627 21.42 -3.20 14.50
N LEU A 628 22.23 -3.60 13.52
CA LEU A 628 22.77 -2.73 12.47
C LEU A 628 21.87 -2.61 11.23
N HIS A 629 20.83 -3.44 11.13
CA HIS A 629 19.98 -3.50 9.94
C HIS A 629 18.58 -3.00 10.26
N TRP A 630 18.15 -1.88 9.69
CA TRP A 630 16.90 -1.20 10.06
C TRP A 630 15.64 -2.10 10.17
N ASP A 631 15.44 -3.07 9.26
CA ASP A 631 14.30 -4.02 9.37
C ASP A 631 14.52 -5.20 10.33
N ARG A 632 15.78 -5.59 10.58
CA ARG A 632 16.16 -6.72 11.43
C ARG A 632 16.55 -6.30 12.83
N ALA A 633 16.84 -5.02 13.04
CA ALA A 633 17.09 -4.40 14.32
C ALA A 633 15.81 -4.46 15.13
N CYS A 634 14.67 -4.24 14.47
CA CYS A 634 13.35 -4.30 15.08
C CYS A 634 12.25 -4.58 14.03
N GLY A 635 11.98 -5.83 13.66
CA GLY A 635 10.74 -6.19 12.92
C GLY A 635 9.43 -5.94 13.70
N TYR A 636 9.49 -5.05 14.70
CA TYR A 636 8.43 -4.47 15.49
C TYR A 636 7.81 -3.23 14.84
N SER A 637 8.16 -2.79 13.62
CA SER A 637 7.39 -1.72 12.97
C SER A 637 5.91 -2.12 12.76
N PRO A 638 5.61 -3.32 12.20
CA PRO A 638 4.25 -3.86 12.18
C PRO A 638 3.64 -3.99 13.57
N PHE A 639 4.44 -4.38 14.56
CA PHE A 639 4.01 -4.55 15.94
C PHE A 639 3.67 -3.20 16.62
N THR A 640 4.48 -2.17 16.40
CA THR A 640 4.28 -0.82 16.92
C THR A 640 3.03 -0.23 16.28
N ASN A 641 2.91 -0.37 14.96
CA ASN A 641 1.69 -0.01 14.25
C ASN A 641 0.47 -0.77 14.82
N TYR A 642 0.65 -2.04 15.18
CA TYR A 642 -0.40 -2.84 15.76
C TYR A 642 -0.84 -2.31 17.14
N SER A 643 0.10 -2.19 18.07
CA SER A 643 -0.06 -1.62 19.42
C SER A 643 -0.72 -0.25 19.42
N VAL A 644 -0.39 0.59 18.45
CA VAL A 644 -0.81 2.00 18.43
C VAL A 644 -2.22 2.17 17.91
N ASN A 645 -2.59 1.39 16.88
CA ASN A 645 -3.98 1.34 16.43
C ASN A 645 -4.91 0.80 17.55
N LEU A 646 -4.41 -0.12 18.37
CA LEU A 646 -5.13 -0.61 19.55
C LEU A 646 -5.22 0.41 20.68
N LEU A 647 -4.16 1.19 20.92
CA LEU A 647 -4.20 2.30 21.86
C LEU A 647 -5.27 3.32 21.46
N GLY A 648 -5.44 3.60 20.16
CA GLY A 648 -6.51 4.45 19.65
C GLY A 648 -7.91 3.96 20.01
N LEU A 649 -8.15 2.64 19.97
CA LEU A 649 -9.40 2.02 20.41
C LEU A 649 -9.64 2.19 21.91
N PHE A 650 -8.58 2.07 22.72
CA PHE A 650 -8.66 2.26 24.17
C PHE A 650 -8.90 3.71 24.56
N VAL A 651 -8.28 4.66 23.87
CA VAL A 651 -8.58 6.09 24.04
C VAL A 651 -10.03 6.38 23.68
N GLY A 652 -10.58 5.77 22.63
CA GLY A 652 -12.00 5.83 22.31
C GLY A 652 -12.88 5.32 23.45
N LEU A 653 -12.59 4.12 23.97
CA LEU A 653 -13.33 3.52 25.09
C LEU A 653 -13.26 4.36 26.36
N ALA A 654 -12.07 4.83 26.73
CA ALA A 654 -11.85 5.73 27.84
C ALA A 654 -12.66 7.02 27.68
N THR A 655 -12.70 7.58 26.47
CA THR A 655 -13.49 8.79 26.19
C THR A 655 -15.00 8.53 26.29
N PHE A 656 -15.48 7.37 25.86
CA PHE A 656 -16.86 6.96 26.05
C PHE A 656 -17.23 6.83 27.53
N VAL A 657 -16.40 6.12 28.31
CA VAL A 657 -16.60 5.98 29.76
C VAL A 657 -16.62 7.36 30.40
N PHE A 658 -15.61 8.20 30.13
CA PHE A 658 -15.51 9.58 30.60
C PHE A 658 -16.74 10.43 30.29
N THR A 659 -17.28 10.32 29.08
CA THR A 659 -18.50 11.04 28.67
C THR A 659 -19.72 10.55 29.47
N LYS A 660 -19.78 9.27 29.84
CA LYS A 660 -20.83 8.75 30.73
C LYS A 660 -20.58 9.07 32.20
N VAL A 661 -19.33 9.26 32.64
CA VAL A 661 -19.00 9.74 34.01
C VAL A 661 -19.57 11.14 34.21
N LEU A 662 -19.26 12.03 33.27
CA LEU A 662 -19.36 13.47 33.48
C LEU A 662 -20.74 14.03 33.22
N PHE A 663 -21.63 13.31 32.55
CA PHE A 663 -22.85 13.89 32.04
C PHE A 663 -24.05 13.08 32.53
N ARG A 664 -24.70 13.57 33.59
CA ARG A 664 -26.06 13.15 33.97
C ARG A 664 -27.08 14.14 33.41
N PRO A 665 -28.25 13.66 32.92
CA PRO A 665 -29.37 14.54 32.63
C PRO A 665 -29.83 15.16 33.95
N ALA A 666 -29.86 16.49 34.04
CA ALA A 666 -30.46 17.16 35.18
C ALA A 666 -31.98 16.91 35.18
N ASP A 667 -32.57 16.65 36.35
CA ASP A 667 -34.00 16.42 36.49
C ASP A 667 -34.80 17.58 35.87
N GLY A 668 -35.48 17.31 34.75
CA GLY A 668 -36.37 18.26 34.10
C GLY A 668 -35.72 19.37 33.27
N GLN A 669 -34.39 19.40 33.08
CA GLN A 669 -33.73 20.35 32.17
C GLN A 669 -32.72 19.67 31.22
N VAL A 670 -32.55 20.26 30.05
CA VAL A 670 -31.62 19.81 28.98
C VAL A 670 -30.14 20.10 29.34
N ALA A 671 -29.89 20.72 30.50
CA ALA A 671 -28.54 20.96 30.99
C ALA A 671 -27.93 19.65 31.52
N LEU A 672 -26.80 19.24 30.93
CA LEU A 672 -25.95 18.23 31.53
C LEU A 672 -25.21 18.87 32.70
N GLN A 673 -25.49 18.43 33.93
CA GLN A 673 -24.68 18.86 35.07
C GLN A 673 -23.45 17.96 35.18
N PRO A 674 -22.23 18.53 35.28
CA PRO A 674 -21.04 17.76 35.56
C PRO A 674 -21.15 17.15 36.97
N ASP A 675 -21.51 15.87 37.03
CA ASP A 675 -21.53 15.09 38.26
C ASP A 675 -20.21 14.32 38.33
N TYR A 676 -19.31 14.77 39.20
CA TYR A 676 -17.98 14.19 39.32
C TYR A 676 -18.02 12.93 40.18
N ASP A 677 -18.43 11.81 39.58
CA ASP A 677 -18.36 10.51 40.23
C ASP A 677 -16.88 10.07 40.33
N VAL A 678 -16.30 10.26 41.53
CA VAL A 678 -14.91 9.92 41.84
C VAL A 678 -14.60 8.44 41.56
N GLY A 679 -15.56 7.54 41.76
CA GLY A 679 -15.40 6.11 41.48
C GLY A 679 -15.23 5.84 39.98
N LEU A 680 -15.99 6.55 39.16
CA LEU A 680 -15.98 6.42 37.70
C LEU A 680 -14.75 7.12 37.07
N PHE A 681 -14.24 8.20 37.70
CA PHE A 681 -12.93 8.78 37.40
C PHE A 681 -11.77 7.82 37.71
N LEU A 682 -11.81 7.14 38.86
CA LEU A 682 -10.84 6.09 39.22
C LEU A 682 -10.86 4.96 38.19
N VAL A 683 -12.05 4.52 37.75
CA VAL A 683 -12.20 3.52 36.68
C VAL A 683 -11.57 4.02 35.38
N LEU A 684 -11.76 5.28 35.00
CA LEU A 684 -11.15 5.85 33.80
C LEU A 684 -9.62 5.86 33.86
N PHE A 685 -9.04 6.34 34.96
CA PHE A 685 -7.58 6.33 35.15
C PHE A 685 -7.03 4.91 35.18
N LEU A 686 -7.77 3.96 35.76
CA LEU A 686 -7.40 2.55 35.74
C LEU A 686 -7.45 1.99 34.31
N VAL A 687 -8.50 2.27 33.54
CA VAL A 687 -8.63 1.84 32.13
C VAL A 687 -7.51 2.44 31.27
N LEU A 688 -7.21 3.73 31.43
CA LEU A 688 -6.13 4.40 30.69
C LEU A 688 -4.75 3.90 31.11
N GLY A 689 -4.51 3.72 32.42
CA GLY A 689 -3.25 3.21 32.96
C GLY A 689 -3.00 1.77 32.53
N VAL A 690 -4.00 0.90 32.64
CA VAL A 690 -3.95 -0.49 32.16
C VAL A 690 -3.75 -0.53 30.65
N GLY A 691 -4.46 0.31 29.89
CA GLY A 691 -4.30 0.41 28.44
C GLY A 691 -2.90 0.85 28.04
N TYR A 692 -2.36 1.90 28.66
CA TYR A 692 -0.97 2.33 28.43
C TYR A 692 0.02 1.22 28.76
N MET A 693 -0.14 0.56 29.90
CA MET A 693 0.76 -0.51 30.34
C MET A 693 0.75 -1.69 29.36
N ILE A 694 -0.44 -2.17 28.99
CA ILE A 694 -0.62 -3.34 28.11
C ILE A 694 -0.25 -3.04 26.66
N PHE A 695 -0.72 -1.93 26.10
CA PHE A 695 -0.61 -1.67 24.66
C PHE A 695 0.67 -0.95 24.26
N TYR A 696 1.23 -0.13 25.14
CA TYR A 696 2.41 0.68 24.84
C TYR A 696 3.63 0.27 25.65
N HIS A 697 3.53 0.18 26.97
CA HIS A 697 4.70 0.01 27.83
C HIS A 697 5.32 -1.40 27.73
N PHE A 698 4.56 -2.45 28.06
CA PHE A 698 5.09 -3.82 28.10
C PHE A 698 5.68 -4.29 26.77
N PRO A 699 5.03 -4.04 25.61
CA PRO A 699 5.58 -4.50 24.36
C PRO A 699 6.84 -3.74 23.92
N ASN A 700 6.90 -2.42 24.16
CA ASN A 700 8.10 -1.64 23.90
C ASN A 700 9.26 -2.05 24.80
N GLU A 701 8.99 -2.39 26.06
CA GLU A 701 10.03 -2.87 26.98
C GLU A 701 10.53 -4.27 26.58
N ALA A 702 9.64 -5.16 26.12
CA ALA A 702 10.04 -6.46 25.57
C ALA A 702 10.94 -6.30 24.33
N ALA A 703 10.60 -5.41 23.40
CA ALA A 703 11.42 -5.10 22.24
C ALA A 703 12.79 -4.50 22.63
N ARG A 704 12.84 -3.59 23.61
CA ARG A 704 14.11 -3.05 24.15
C ARG A 704 14.99 -4.12 24.76
N ARG A 705 14.43 -5.06 25.52
CA ARG A 705 15.18 -6.19 26.09
C ARG A 705 15.77 -7.08 25.00
N ALA A 706 14.99 -7.41 23.97
CA ALA A 706 15.46 -8.18 22.83
C ALA A 706 16.60 -7.48 22.07
N MET A 707 16.49 -6.16 21.87
CA MET A 707 17.54 -5.37 21.20
C MET A 707 18.83 -5.30 22.02
N ARG A 708 18.73 -5.11 23.35
CA ARG A 708 19.90 -5.14 24.25
C ARG A 708 20.61 -6.50 24.19
N GLU A 709 19.84 -7.59 24.21
CA GLU A 709 20.38 -8.93 24.11
C GLU A 709 21.05 -9.20 22.75
N ALA A 710 20.44 -8.77 21.65
CA ALA A 710 21.00 -8.90 20.32
C ALA A 710 22.30 -8.09 20.13
N LYS A 711 22.32 -6.85 20.63
CA LYS A 711 23.50 -6.00 20.67
C LYS A 711 24.63 -6.66 21.45
N ARG A 712 24.33 -7.20 22.64
CA ARG A 712 25.30 -7.93 23.47
C ARG A 712 25.92 -9.10 22.71
N ARG A 713 25.10 -9.97 22.10
CA ARG A 713 25.57 -11.15 21.37
C ARG A 713 26.41 -10.82 20.13
N GLN A 714 26.04 -9.77 19.39
CA GLN A 714 26.87 -9.33 18.26
C GLN A 714 28.21 -8.75 18.73
N LEU A 715 28.22 -8.00 19.83
CA LEU A 715 29.48 -7.52 20.42
C LEU A 715 30.37 -8.67 20.90
N GLU A 716 29.79 -9.70 21.53
CA GLU A 716 30.50 -10.93 21.89
C GLU A 716 31.07 -11.64 20.65
N THR A 717 30.28 -11.78 19.58
CA THR A 717 30.72 -12.41 18.32
C THR A 717 31.85 -11.63 17.64
N ILE A 718 31.74 -10.30 17.58
CA ILE A 718 32.79 -9.44 17.02
C ILE A 718 34.05 -9.53 17.87
N SER A 719 33.91 -9.54 19.20
CA SER A 719 35.04 -9.72 20.12
C SER A 719 35.75 -11.05 19.88
N ASP A 720 35.01 -12.15 19.76
CA ASP A 720 35.56 -13.48 19.48
C ASP A 720 36.22 -13.58 18.10
N GLN A 721 35.65 -12.91 17.09
CA GLN A 721 36.25 -12.83 15.75
C GLN A 721 37.52 -11.99 15.76
N TYR A 722 37.54 -10.89 16.52
CA TYR A 722 38.69 -10.04 16.66
C TYR A 722 39.85 -10.78 17.32
N VAL A 723 39.61 -11.49 18.43
CA VAL A 723 40.63 -12.31 19.12
C VAL A 723 41.20 -13.38 18.17
N ARG A 724 40.35 -14.12 17.46
CA ARG A 724 40.80 -15.11 16.47
C ARG A 724 41.55 -14.48 15.29
N GLY A 725 41.12 -13.30 14.85
CA GLY A 725 41.78 -12.54 13.80
C GLY A 725 43.19 -12.12 14.22
N LEU A 726 43.35 -11.70 15.48
CA LEU A 726 44.62 -11.32 16.10
C LEU A 726 45.57 -12.52 16.21
N ASP A 727 45.08 -13.67 16.68
CA ASP A 727 45.86 -14.91 16.77
C ASP A 727 46.37 -15.37 15.39
N ASN A 728 45.50 -15.31 14.37
CA ASN A 728 45.87 -15.63 13.00
C ASN A 728 46.90 -14.64 12.44
N LEU A 729 46.76 -13.35 12.72
CA LEU A 729 47.73 -12.32 12.32
C LEU A 729 49.10 -12.60 12.96
N PHE A 730 49.15 -12.91 14.26
CA PHE A 730 50.39 -13.27 14.94
C PHE A 730 51.01 -14.54 14.35
N ARG A 731 50.19 -15.52 13.95
CA ARG A 731 50.69 -16.73 13.29
C ARG A 731 51.33 -16.41 11.93
N LEU A 732 50.66 -15.63 11.09
CA LEU A 732 51.17 -15.22 9.78
C LEU A 732 52.46 -14.39 9.89
N LEU A 733 52.53 -13.47 10.86
CA LEU A 733 53.73 -12.67 11.11
C LEU A 733 54.91 -13.53 11.59
N ARG A 734 54.66 -14.56 12.41
CA ARG A 734 55.71 -15.52 12.81
C ARG A 734 56.20 -16.34 11.62
N GLU A 735 55.28 -16.81 10.78
CA GLU A 735 55.60 -17.55 9.55
C GLU A 735 56.43 -16.70 8.57
N GLU A 736 56.10 -15.41 8.38
CA GLU A 736 56.89 -14.47 7.56
C GLU A 736 58.26 -14.15 8.18
N SER A 737 58.38 -14.11 9.50
CA SER A 737 59.63 -13.81 10.21
C SER A 737 60.65 -14.97 10.22
N GLY A 738 60.26 -16.16 9.75
CA GLY A 738 61.16 -17.32 9.65
C GLY A 738 61.37 -18.12 10.95
N GLU A 739 60.57 -17.88 11.99
CA GLU A 739 60.60 -18.71 13.21
C GLU A 739 59.95 -20.08 12.96
N ARG A 740 60.77 -21.10 12.70
CA ARG A 740 60.31 -22.51 12.61
C ARG A 740 59.76 -22.98 13.97
N ILE A 741 58.48 -23.29 14.02
CA ILE A 741 57.87 -24.05 15.13
C ILE A 741 58.09 -25.55 14.87
N LEU A 742 58.73 -26.24 15.82
CA LEU A 742 58.79 -27.71 15.89
C LEU A 742 57.36 -28.26 16.02
N PRO A 743 56.95 -29.29 15.26
CA PRO A 743 55.57 -29.76 15.29
C PRO A 743 55.27 -30.47 16.61
N GLU A 744 54.30 -29.94 17.36
CA GLU A 744 53.62 -30.71 18.41
C GLU A 744 52.72 -31.78 17.76
N ARG A 745 52.74 -32.95 18.40
CA ARG A 745 52.19 -34.24 17.96
C ARG A 745 50.81 -34.15 17.31
N ALA A 746 50.73 -34.70 16.10
CA ALA A 746 49.50 -35.07 15.43
C ALA A 746 48.72 -36.12 16.24
N GLY A 747 47.52 -35.75 16.69
CA GLY A 747 46.44 -36.65 17.04
C GLY A 747 45.47 -36.74 15.86
N ASP A 748 45.54 -37.88 15.17
CA ASP A 748 44.57 -38.53 14.30
C ASP A 748 43.24 -37.80 14.01
N GLN A 749 43.00 -37.48 12.73
CA GLN A 749 41.68 -37.58 12.10
C GLN A 749 41.78 -37.54 10.57
N SER A 750 41.59 -38.71 9.97
CA SER A 750 41.33 -38.93 8.55
C SER A 750 39.99 -38.33 8.12
N GLY A 751 39.94 -37.56 7.03
CA GLY A 751 38.67 -37.26 6.35
C GLY A 751 38.65 -36.08 5.37
N LEU A 752 38.68 -36.43 4.08
CA LEU A 752 38.13 -35.71 2.91
C LEU A 752 38.88 -34.48 2.37
N ASP A 753 39.47 -34.70 1.19
CA ASP A 753 39.96 -33.69 0.23
C ASP A 753 38.92 -32.59 -0.03
N LYS A 754 39.25 -31.37 0.40
CA LYS A 754 38.68 -30.11 -0.10
C LYS A 754 39.82 -29.28 -0.71
N PRO A 755 39.59 -28.56 -1.82
CA PRO A 755 40.63 -27.73 -2.42
C PRO A 755 41.10 -26.67 -1.41
N ALA A 756 42.42 -26.58 -1.22
CA ALA A 756 43.04 -25.63 -0.32
C ALA A 756 42.66 -24.20 -0.72
N LYS A 757 41.85 -23.54 0.11
CA LYS A 757 41.65 -22.09 0.01
C LYS A 757 42.99 -21.42 0.23
N ALA A 758 43.38 -20.49 -0.65
CA ALA A 758 44.56 -19.67 -0.47
C ALA A 758 44.55 -19.02 0.92
N GLN A 759 45.66 -19.13 1.66
CA GLN A 759 45.75 -18.50 2.97
C GLN A 759 45.73 -16.97 2.82
N PRO A 760 45.00 -16.25 3.68
CA PRO A 760 44.90 -14.81 3.61
C PRO A 760 46.26 -14.15 3.91
N THR A 761 46.56 -13.07 3.21
CA THR A 761 47.77 -12.26 3.43
C THR A 761 47.67 -11.46 4.74
N VAL A 762 48.82 -11.07 5.30
CA VAL A 762 48.89 -10.20 6.49
C VAL A 762 48.04 -8.93 6.31
N LYS A 763 48.09 -8.33 5.12
CA LYS A 763 47.30 -7.13 4.78
C LYS A 763 45.79 -7.39 4.83
N GLU A 764 45.32 -8.45 4.19
CA GLU A 764 43.89 -8.82 4.22
C GLU A 764 43.41 -9.06 5.65
N GLN A 765 44.28 -9.60 6.52
CA GLN A 765 43.95 -9.86 7.90
C GLN A 765 43.94 -8.60 8.78
N MET A 766 44.82 -7.63 8.51
CA MET A 766 44.77 -6.29 9.12
C MET A 766 43.52 -5.53 8.70
N ASP A 767 43.17 -5.56 7.41
CA ASP A 767 41.96 -4.93 6.87
C ASP A 767 40.70 -5.55 7.52
N HIS A 768 40.69 -6.87 7.75
CA HIS A 768 39.62 -7.56 8.46
C HIS A 768 39.46 -7.07 9.92
N LEU A 769 40.57 -6.91 10.66
CA LEU A 769 40.54 -6.41 12.04
C LEU A 769 40.09 -4.95 12.14
N ASP A 770 40.46 -4.11 11.17
CA ASP A 770 40.00 -2.71 11.11
C ASP A 770 38.48 -2.66 10.87
N HIS A 771 37.97 -3.48 9.93
CA HIS A 771 36.53 -3.61 9.71
C HIS A 771 35.77 -4.07 10.97
N LEU A 772 36.31 -5.01 11.75
CA LEU A 772 35.71 -5.44 13.02
C LEU A 772 35.69 -4.33 14.07
N THR A 773 36.75 -3.51 14.12
CA THR A 773 36.85 -2.35 15.04
C THR A 773 35.82 -1.28 14.69
N GLN A 774 35.68 -0.96 13.40
CA GLN A 774 34.65 -0.03 12.92
C GLN A 774 33.24 -0.57 13.20
N ALA A 775 33.00 -1.86 12.98
CA ALA A 775 31.71 -2.50 13.27
C ALA A 775 31.36 -2.44 14.77
N LYS A 776 32.33 -2.66 15.66
CA LYS A 776 32.16 -2.50 17.11
C LYS A 776 31.77 -1.06 17.47
N GLY A 777 32.47 -0.06 16.94
CA GLY A 777 32.17 1.35 17.18
C GLY A 777 30.77 1.77 16.71
N LEU A 778 30.30 1.23 15.57
CA LEU A 778 28.93 1.45 15.09
C LEU A 778 27.89 0.79 16.02
N LEU A 779 28.18 -0.42 16.53
CA LEU A 779 27.30 -1.14 17.45
C LEU A 779 27.18 -0.45 18.81
N GLU A 780 28.28 0.02 19.40
CA GLU A 780 28.27 0.69 20.70
C GLU A 780 27.43 1.98 20.67
N ASN A 781 27.52 2.75 19.57
CA ASN A 781 26.80 4.01 19.37
C ASN A 781 25.33 3.85 18.94
N LEU A 782 24.85 2.63 18.64
CA LEU A 782 23.44 2.40 18.32
C LEU A 782 22.55 2.62 19.56
N PRO A 783 21.50 3.47 19.46
CA PRO A 783 20.57 3.67 20.56
C PRO A 783 19.81 2.39 20.90
N GLU A 784 19.55 2.17 22.19
CA GLU A 784 18.84 0.98 22.69
C GLU A 784 17.32 1.01 22.42
N SER A 785 16.80 2.14 21.92
CA SER A 785 15.38 2.29 21.62
C SER A 785 15.04 1.67 20.27
N PRO A 786 14.07 0.73 20.21
CA PRO A 786 13.58 0.15 18.96
C PRO A 786 12.76 1.14 18.13
N ILE A 787 12.42 2.30 18.70
CA ILE A 787 11.58 3.31 18.04
C ILE A 787 12.47 4.13 17.11
N ASN A 788 12.46 3.75 15.84
CA ASN A 788 13.02 4.55 14.76
C ASN A 788 12.48 5.99 14.86
N GLN A 789 13.34 7.00 14.96
CA GLN A 789 12.92 8.42 14.93
C GLN A 789 12.09 8.73 13.68
N LYS A 790 12.26 7.96 12.59
CA LYS A 790 11.46 8.03 11.37
C LYS A 790 10.07 7.42 11.52
N ALA A 791 9.92 6.36 12.35
CA ALA A 791 8.61 5.84 12.74
C ALA A 791 7.89 6.85 13.62
N LEU A 792 8.58 7.47 14.59
CA LEU A 792 8.12 8.62 15.40
C LEU A 792 7.81 9.87 14.55
N GLY A 793 8.54 10.09 13.45
CA GLY A 793 8.30 11.16 12.48
C GLY A 793 7.13 10.89 11.54
N GLN A 794 6.90 9.63 11.15
CA GLN A 794 5.65 9.15 10.55
C GLN A 794 4.49 9.14 11.57
N PHE A 795 4.83 9.13 12.86
CA PHE A 795 3.97 9.25 14.03
C PHE A 795 3.70 10.69 14.44
N GLY A 796 4.12 11.70 13.66
CA GLY A 796 3.46 13.00 13.75
C GLY A 796 1.97 12.69 13.64
N LEU A 797 1.29 12.68 14.80
CA LEU A 797 0.06 11.95 15.11
C LEU A 797 -0.75 11.68 13.84
N SER A 798 -1.06 10.41 13.57
CA SER A 798 -1.82 9.99 12.38
C SER A 798 -2.85 11.04 11.95
N SER A 799 -3.03 11.23 10.65
CA SER A 799 -4.00 12.16 10.06
C SER A 799 -5.45 11.97 10.54
N VAL A 800 -5.72 10.94 11.35
CA VAL A 800 -6.99 10.68 12.02
C VAL A 800 -6.92 10.92 13.54
N SER A 801 -5.79 10.69 14.22
CA SER A 801 -5.66 10.93 15.67
C SER A 801 -5.60 12.40 16.04
N ILE A 802 -4.94 13.29 15.27
CA ILE A 802 -4.99 14.73 15.58
C ILE A 802 -6.41 15.26 15.45
N PRO A 803 -7.14 14.99 14.33
CA PRO A 803 -8.53 15.40 14.25
C PRO A 803 -9.40 14.77 15.34
N MET A 804 -9.19 13.49 15.69
CA MET A 804 -10.00 12.82 16.71
C MET A 804 -9.73 13.35 18.12
N THR A 805 -8.47 13.56 18.50
CA THR A 805 -8.12 14.12 19.82
C THR A 805 -8.52 15.60 19.92
N SER A 806 -8.39 16.35 18.83
CA SER A 806 -8.89 17.74 18.74
C SER A 806 -10.42 17.77 18.84
N PHE A 807 -11.10 16.87 18.12
CA PHE A 807 -12.56 16.69 18.19
C PHE A 807 -13.02 16.39 19.61
N LEU A 808 -12.36 15.44 20.29
CA LEU A 808 -12.68 15.07 21.67
C LEU A 808 -12.40 16.21 22.65
N TYR A 809 -11.26 16.90 22.49
CA TYR A 809 -10.90 18.06 23.31
C TYR A 809 -11.89 19.22 23.13
N ASN A 810 -12.29 19.53 21.91
CA ASN A 810 -13.21 20.61 21.59
C ASN A 810 -14.63 20.30 22.08
N THR A 811 -15.11 19.08 21.84
CA THR A 811 -16.39 18.61 22.37
C THR A 811 -16.39 18.69 23.90
N PHE A 812 -15.28 18.35 24.54
CA PHE A 812 -15.12 18.43 25.98
C PHE A 812 -15.08 19.88 26.52
N GLN A 813 -14.32 20.77 25.88
CA GLN A 813 -14.30 22.21 26.19
C GLN A 813 -15.70 22.83 26.08
N PHE A 814 -16.45 22.45 25.05
CA PHE A 814 -17.83 22.89 24.89
C PHE A 814 -18.71 22.43 26.05
N LEU A 815 -18.65 21.14 26.39
CA LEU A 815 -19.47 20.59 27.46
C LEU A 815 -19.12 21.15 28.85
N ILE A 816 -17.86 21.57 29.08
CA ILE A 816 -17.45 22.26 30.31
C ILE A 816 -17.86 23.73 30.34
N SER A 817 -18.05 24.37 29.18
CA SER A 817 -18.32 25.82 29.10
C SER A 817 -19.66 26.29 29.70
N GLY A 818 -20.44 25.38 30.30
CA GLY A 818 -21.51 25.67 31.26
C GLY A 818 -22.89 25.94 30.64
N GLU A 819 -23.87 26.24 31.50
CA GLU A 819 -25.29 26.42 31.14
C GLU A 819 -25.52 27.44 30.02
N LYS A 820 -24.64 28.44 29.89
CA LYS A 820 -24.78 29.50 28.88
C LYS A 820 -24.50 28.97 27.47
N ALA A 821 -23.46 28.15 27.31
CA ALA A 821 -23.15 27.51 26.02
C ALA A 821 -24.23 26.47 25.67
N VAL A 822 -24.63 25.64 26.63
CA VAL A 822 -25.73 24.68 26.40
C VAL A 822 -27.04 25.40 26.07
N GLY A 823 -27.34 26.52 26.72
CA GLY A 823 -28.52 27.36 26.44
C GLY A 823 -28.47 28.06 25.09
N GLU A 824 -27.29 28.48 24.62
CA GLU A 824 -27.09 29.01 23.26
C GLU A 824 -27.25 27.90 22.21
N LEU A 825 -26.75 26.68 22.46
CA LEU A 825 -26.95 25.54 21.57
C LEU A 825 -28.42 25.15 21.53
N GLN A 826 -29.11 25.16 22.67
CA GLN A 826 -30.56 24.94 22.71
C GLN A 826 -31.33 26.00 21.95
N ARG A 827 -31.02 27.29 22.11
CA ARG A 827 -31.64 28.35 21.31
C ARG A 827 -31.39 28.13 19.82
N LEU A 828 -30.15 27.84 19.44
CA LEU A 828 -29.76 27.55 18.06
C LEU A 828 -30.51 26.32 17.51
N LEU A 829 -30.73 25.30 18.32
CA LEU A 829 -31.45 24.07 17.96
C LEU A 829 -32.98 24.24 17.90
N ILE A 830 -33.54 25.16 18.68
CA ILE A 830 -34.99 25.42 18.73
C ILE A 830 -35.40 26.43 17.65
N THR A 831 -34.56 27.44 17.40
CA THR A 831 -34.91 28.60 16.56
C THR A 831 -34.11 28.70 15.27
N GLY A 832 -32.97 27.99 15.18
CA GLY A 832 -32.10 28.00 14.01
C GLY A 832 -32.63 27.13 12.88
N SER A 833 -32.31 27.53 11.66
CA SER A 833 -32.51 26.70 10.48
C SER A 833 -31.63 25.44 10.55
N VAL A 834 -31.91 24.44 9.70
CA VAL A 834 -31.05 23.24 9.60
C VAL A 834 -29.58 23.64 9.35
N TYR A 835 -29.35 24.73 8.62
CA TYR A 835 -28.03 25.31 8.41
C TYR A 835 -27.38 25.81 9.72
N ASP A 836 -28.08 26.64 10.49
CA ASP A 836 -27.57 27.21 11.76
C ASP A 836 -27.26 26.12 12.80
N ILE A 837 -28.09 25.08 12.82
CA ILE A 837 -27.95 23.92 13.69
C ILE A 837 -26.68 23.14 13.35
N LEU A 838 -26.53 22.84 12.07
CA LEU A 838 -25.39 22.13 11.53
C LEU A 838 -24.09 22.93 11.72
N GLN A 839 -24.16 24.26 11.60
CA GLN A 839 -23.05 25.19 11.89
C GLN A 839 -22.62 25.19 13.36
N GLY A 840 -23.58 25.33 14.28
CA GLY A 840 -23.27 25.31 15.71
C GLY A 840 -22.67 23.97 16.14
N VAL A 841 -23.22 22.86 15.65
CA VAL A 841 -22.65 21.53 15.88
C VAL A 841 -21.22 21.47 15.33
N PHE A 842 -20.97 21.96 14.11
CA PHE A 842 -19.63 21.93 13.52
C PHE A 842 -18.60 22.79 14.29
N ASN A 843 -18.99 23.98 14.73
CA ASN A 843 -18.17 24.86 15.56
C ASN A 843 -17.87 24.25 16.93
N ILE A 844 -18.83 23.53 17.53
CA ILE A 844 -18.61 22.77 18.76
C ILE A 844 -17.55 21.69 18.52
N LEU A 845 -17.67 20.94 17.43
CA LEU A 845 -16.77 19.84 17.11
C LEU A 845 -15.34 20.31 16.77
N LEU A 846 -15.18 21.47 16.16
CA LEU A 846 -13.88 21.99 15.71
C LEU A 846 -13.23 23.04 16.61
N ARG A 847 -14.01 23.77 17.40
CA ARG A 847 -13.54 24.92 18.20
C ARG A 847 -14.00 24.87 19.65
N GLY A 848 -14.91 23.96 19.99
CA GLY A 848 -15.44 23.79 21.35
C GLY A 848 -16.34 24.94 21.81
N LYS A 849 -16.91 25.71 20.89
CA LYS A 849 -17.79 26.86 21.15
C LYS A 849 -18.86 26.96 20.06
N ILE A 850 -19.96 27.67 20.33
CA ILE A 850 -21.07 27.88 19.37
C ILE A 850 -20.81 29.08 18.45
N SER A 851 -20.11 30.11 18.96
CA SER A 851 -19.69 31.29 18.20
C SER A 851 -18.25 31.19 17.69
#